data_AF-A0A5J6YS96-F1
#
_entry.id   AF-A0A5J6YS96-F1
#
_cell.length_a   1.000
_cell.length_b   1.000
_cell.length_c   1.000
_cell.angle_alpha   90.00
_cell.angle_beta   90.00
_cell.angle_gamma   90.00
#
_symmetry.space_group_name_H-M   'P 1'
#
loop_
_entity.id
_entity.type
_entity.pdbx_description
1 polymer ?
#
loop_
_entity_poly.entity_id
_entity_poly.type
_entity_poly.pdbx_seq_one_letter_code
_entity_poly.pdbx_strand_id
1 'polypeptide(L)'
;MKLDSFALGRFKAFGMPQTVRFKPLTLLFGANSVGKSSLLQALLLVKHALETGEVDAYEVTAGGEHVNLGGIARMLHQHDAGQDITLTLCLQADPEVPAVGGWEARSVILELGVGIESDQTDSALASDSSSSVSQGVKSASITLDGIPLARFGVTGEVSERAPDRLAFVSNLNWEHPAVCGLLRSRTEALMRLMGDENVHPAQHDDLAHAVADAVARDLYIAQADLLRGIPGQAQQFISWDLAAHSLGAVPSPPADLRHLYALLPLIPGELPSHFQDYVLRQVAILSDEMLTRFLAPEFFEAVFAVEPSLFRLSYDNHPAMNAFVSAWQLYHADESADLRKLLDKTRDASRLIGYLRDDVLDIVLGAFQAAGAAMGKLGFLGPLRTVPDRHLGRRQAQDGRWLAGGGAAWDLLGQREDVRNQVNTWMADKLNMAYEVRNRKLFDETYVEQRVARSAYVASQVAAAIAEAASAKDASDIWKKLQPMLARAEAENQWNELHGQLSDLPAAEETHLFDRRHKVSVGARDVGLGVSQVLPVLVNAAAGNGRWLLVEQPELHLHPALQAELADVFVESIHERGHTFVLETHSEHLILRLLRRIRETTEDEGEPGLALTVDDVVVLYARPGEDGTVIETVEISPDGDFVHHWPAGFFADRSKELF
;
A
#
# COMPACT_ATOMS: atom_id res chain seq x y z
N MET A 1 -11.67 1.58 8.80
CA MET A 1 -12.54 1.18 7.69
C MET A 1 -12.20 -0.24 7.23
N LYS A 2 -13.18 -0.98 6.71
CA LYS A 2 -13.06 -2.32 6.11
C LYS A 2 -13.50 -2.25 4.65
N LEU A 3 -12.93 -3.10 3.80
CA LEU A 3 -13.37 -3.27 2.42
C LEU A 3 -14.75 -3.96 2.43
N ASP A 4 -15.71 -3.42 1.69
CA ASP A 4 -17.08 -3.94 1.60
C ASP A 4 -17.35 -4.54 0.22
N SER A 5 -17.03 -3.76 -0.82
CA SER A 5 -17.15 -4.21 -2.21
C SER A 5 -16.04 -3.67 -3.09
N PHE A 6 -15.80 -4.36 -4.19
CA PHE A 6 -14.85 -3.95 -5.22
C PHE A 6 -15.51 -4.07 -6.59
N ALA A 7 -15.31 -3.08 -7.45
CA ALA A 7 -15.71 -3.14 -8.84
C ALA A 7 -14.50 -3.02 -9.75
N LEU A 8 -14.51 -3.79 -10.84
CA LEU A 8 -13.50 -3.74 -11.89
C LEU A 8 -14.14 -3.79 -13.27
N GLY A 9 -13.65 -2.96 -14.19
CA GLY A 9 -14.05 -2.93 -15.59
C GLY A 9 -12.86 -2.75 -16.51
N ARG A 10 -12.94 -3.29 -17.72
CA ARG A 10 -11.91 -3.21 -18.76
C ARG A 10 -10.53 -3.69 -18.30
N PHE A 11 -10.51 -4.66 -17.39
CA PHE A 11 -9.30 -5.25 -16.81
C PHE A 11 -9.16 -6.71 -17.22
N LYS A 12 -8.14 -7.04 -18.00
CA LYS A 12 -7.80 -8.39 -18.48
C LYS A 12 -9.03 -9.09 -19.06
N ALA A 13 -9.55 -10.11 -18.38
CA ALA A 13 -10.69 -10.89 -18.84
C ALA A 13 -12.03 -10.15 -18.70
N PHE A 14 -12.11 -9.07 -17.91
CA PHE A 14 -13.33 -8.30 -17.67
C PHE A 14 -13.44 -7.17 -18.70
N GLY A 15 -14.45 -7.22 -19.59
CA GLY A 15 -14.81 -6.11 -20.46
C GLY A 15 -15.70 -5.12 -19.72
N MET A 16 -16.96 -5.51 -19.47
CA MET A 16 -17.93 -4.70 -18.73
C MET A 16 -17.63 -4.65 -17.22
N PRO A 17 -17.89 -3.51 -16.54
CA PRO A 17 -17.71 -3.41 -15.09
C PRO A 17 -18.51 -4.47 -14.31
N GLN A 18 -17.83 -5.19 -13.42
CA GLN A 18 -18.42 -6.16 -12.49
C GLN A 18 -18.20 -5.68 -11.07
N THR A 19 -19.20 -5.84 -10.19
CA THR A 19 -19.09 -5.50 -8.77
C THR A 19 -19.21 -6.77 -7.93
N VAL A 20 -18.27 -6.97 -7.02
CA VAL A 20 -18.24 -8.07 -6.05
C VAL A 20 -18.32 -7.52 -4.65
N ARG A 21 -19.20 -8.12 -3.84
CA ARG A 21 -19.28 -7.87 -2.39
C ARG A 21 -18.54 -8.96 -1.65
N PHE A 22 -17.86 -8.58 -0.58
CA PHE A 22 -17.10 -9.51 0.25
C PHE A 22 -17.85 -9.78 1.55
N LYS A 23 -17.74 -11.01 2.01
CA LYS A 23 -18.14 -11.46 3.36
C LYS A 23 -16.91 -12.02 4.08
N PRO A 24 -16.96 -12.24 5.42
CA PRO A 24 -15.86 -12.85 6.17
C PRO A 24 -15.22 -14.05 5.48
N LEU A 25 -16.03 -14.87 4.80
CA LEU A 25 -15.57 -15.92 3.91
C LEU A 25 -16.17 -15.77 2.51
N THR A 26 -15.34 -15.35 1.56
CA THR A 26 -15.71 -15.21 0.14
C THR A 26 -15.06 -16.34 -0.66
N LEU A 27 -15.85 -17.16 -1.35
CA LEU A 27 -15.34 -18.22 -2.23
C LEU A 27 -15.51 -17.81 -3.69
N LEU A 28 -14.46 -17.95 -4.48
CA LEU A 28 -14.44 -17.66 -5.91
C LEU A 28 -14.29 -18.96 -6.71
N PHE A 29 -15.37 -19.36 -7.37
CA PHE A 29 -15.48 -20.52 -8.25
C PHE A 29 -15.60 -20.11 -9.72
N GLY A 30 -15.45 -21.07 -10.63
CA GLY A 30 -15.61 -20.87 -12.07
C GLY A 30 -14.62 -21.70 -12.88
N ALA A 31 -14.85 -21.82 -14.18
CA ALA A 31 -13.97 -22.57 -15.08
C ALA A 31 -12.51 -22.03 -15.07
N ASN A 32 -11.56 -22.86 -15.50
CA ASN A 32 -10.18 -22.39 -15.68
C ASN A 32 -10.12 -21.31 -16.77
N SER A 33 -9.23 -20.33 -16.59
CA SER A 33 -9.01 -19.24 -17.54
C SER A 33 -10.22 -18.32 -17.78
N VAL A 34 -11.20 -18.32 -16.86
CA VAL A 34 -12.38 -17.45 -16.94
C VAL A 34 -12.20 -16.07 -16.29
N GLY A 35 -11.04 -15.79 -15.68
CA GLY A 35 -10.75 -14.47 -15.08
C GLY A 35 -10.76 -14.40 -13.54
N LYS A 36 -10.85 -15.54 -12.82
CA LYS A 36 -10.78 -15.59 -11.34
C LYS A 36 -9.54 -14.90 -10.78
N SER A 37 -8.37 -15.29 -11.26
CA SER A 37 -7.11 -14.67 -10.85
C SER A 37 -7.00 -13.20 -11.28
N SER A 38 -7.72 -12.79 -12.34
CA SER A 38 -7.76 -11.37 -12.74
C SER A 38 -8.47 -10.50 -11.69
N LEU A 39 -9.50 -11.02 -11.00
CA LEU A 39 -10.13 -10.32 -9.89
C LEU A 39 -9.15 -10.10 -8.72
N LEU A 40 -8.43 -11.16 -8.32
CA LEU A 40 -7.42 -11.06 -7.26
C LEU A 40 -6.29 -10.11 -7.64
N GLN A 41 -5.82 -10.19 -8.89
CA GLN A 41 -4.79 -9.31 -9.44
C GLN A 41 -5.20 -7.84 -9.45
N ALA A 42 -6.46 -7.52 -9.72
CA ALA A 42 -6.96 -6.14 -9.68
C ALA A 42 -6.93 -5.57 -8.25
N LEU A 43 -7.27 -6.37 -7.23
CA LEU A 43 -7.12 -5.97 -5.82
C LEU A 43 -5.64 -5.74 -5.44
N LEU A 44 -4.75 -6.60 -5.93
CA LEU A 44 -3.31 -6.45 -5.70
C LEU A 44 -2.74 -5.20 -6.39
N LEU A 45 -3.24 -4.85 -7.58
CA LEU A 45 -2.89 -3.61 -8.26
C LEU A 45 -3.31 -2.39 -7.44
N VAL A 46 -4.55 -2.37 -6.91
CA VAL A 46 -4.99 -1.26 -6.05
C VAL A 46 -4.12 -1.14 -4.80
N LYS A 47 -3.82 -2.27 -4.13
CA LYS A 47 -2.89 -2.26 -2.99
C LYS A 47 -1.55 -1.67 -3.37
N HIS A 48 -0.96 -2.15 -4.46
CA HIS A 48 0.32 -1.66 -4.95
C HIS A 48 0.28 -0.16 -5.24
N ALA A 49 -0.72 0.31 -5.98
CA ALA A 49 -0.89 1.72 -6.31
C ALA A 49 -0.99 2.61 -5.07
N LEU A 50 -1.72 2.19 -4.04
CA LEU A 50 -1.86 2.94 -2.79
C LEU A 50 -0.58 2.90 -1.91
N GLU A 51 0.27 1.87 -2.07
CA GLU A 51 1.53 1.74 -1.33
C GLU A 51 2.69 2.47 -2.02
N THR A 52 2.81 2.33 -3.33
CA THR A 52 3.96 2.80 -4.11
C THR A 52 3.67 4.07 -4.89
N GLY A 53 2.41 4.40 -5.14
CA GLY A 53 2.02 5.47 -6.06
C GLY A 53 2.13 5.08 -7.54
N GLU A 54 2.44 3.82 -7.84
CA GLU A 54 2.65 3.33 -9.21
C GLU A 54 1.48 2.45 -9.66
N VAL A 55 1.00 2.69 -10.89
CA VAL A 55 -0.07 1.88 -11.52
C VAL A 55 0.42 1.08 -12.73
N ASP A 56 1.59 1.42 -13.28
CA ASP A 56 2.25 0.64 -14.34
C ASP A 56 3.12 -0.47 -13.76
N ALA A 57 2.48 -1.39 -13.03
CA ALA A 57 3.17 -2.45 -12.32
C ALA A 57 3.49 -3.64 -13.23
N TYR A 58 4.77 -4.04 -13.28
CA TYR A 58 5.14 -5.35 -13.79
C TYR A 58 5.01 -6.40 -12.69
N GLU A 59 5.52 -6.10 -11.50
CA GLU A 59 5.38 -6.91 -10.29
C GLU A 59 4.69 -6.09 -9.21
N VAL A 60 3.81 -6.73 -8.43
CA VAL A 60 3.08 -6.07 -7.33
C VAL A 60 3.72 -6.40 -5.98
N THR A 61 3.72 -5.45 -5.05
CA THR A 61 4.36 -5.57 -3.73
C THR A 61 3.93 -6.81 -2.95
N ALA A 62 2.63 -7.09 -2.89
CA ALA A 62 2.08 -8.24 -2.17
C ALA A 62 2.13 -9.57 -2.93
N GLY A 63 2.22 -9.53 -4.27
CA GLY A 63 2.27 -10.72 -5.12
C GLY A 63 3.68 -11.11 -5.58
N GLY A 64 4.66 -10.23 -5.42
CA GLY A 64 6.05 -10.42 -5.83
C GLY A 64 6.18 -10.98 -7.24
N GLU A 65 7.18 -11.83 -7.45
CA GLU A 65 7.40 -12.52 -8.73
C GLU A 65 6.28 -13.50 -9.12
N HIS A 66 5.39 -13.89 -8.20
CA HIS A 66 4.27 -14.80 -8.51
C HIS A 66 3.14 -14.10 -9.27
N VAL A 67 3.07 -12.77 -9.16
CA VAL A 67 2.04 -11.97 -9.83
C VAL A 67 2.71 -10.92 -10.70
N ASN A 68 2.94 -11.31 -11.96
CA ASN A 68 3.37 -10.38 -12.98
C ASN A 68 2.16 -9.85 -13.77
N LEU A 69 1.92 -8.54 -13.69
CA LEU A 69 0.82 -7.90 -14.42
C LEU A 69 1.22 -7.43 -15.82
N GLY A 70 2.53 -7.31 -16.10
CA GLY A 70 3.08 -7.00 -17.41
C GLY A 70 2.88 -5.55 -17.87
N GLY A 71 2.59 -4.64 -16.94
CA GLY A 71 2.31 -3.22 -17.23
C GLY A 71 0.88 -2.97 -17.76
N ILE A 72 0.47 -1.70 -17.81
CA ILE A 72 -0.92 -1.27 -18.11
C ILE A 72 -1.40 -1.82 -19.45
N ALA A 73 -0.55 -1.83 -20.48
CA ALA A 73 -0.90 -2.37 -21.80
C ALA A 73 -1.37 -3.83 -21.75
N ARG A 74 -0.82 -4.64 -20.84
CA ARG A 74 -1.22 -6.04 -20.63
C ARG A 74 -2.44 -6.19 -19.73
N MET A 75 -2.74 -5.17 -18.94
CA MET A 75 -3.88 -5.14 -18.03
C MET A 75 -5.17 -4.68 -18.72
N LEU A 76 -5.09 -3.89 -19.78
CA LEU A 76 -6.25 -3.44 -20.55
C LEU A 76 -7.00 -4.62 -21.18
N HIS A 77 -8.32 -4.60 -21.09
CA HIS A 77 -9.16 -5.57 -21.79
C HIS A 77 -8.89 -5.52 -23.30
N GLN A 78 -8.68 -6.70 -23.89
CA GLN A 78 -8.28 -6.86 -25.30
C GLN A 78 -7.01 -6.09 -25.69
N HIS A 79 -6.23 -5.62 -24.72
CA HIS A 79 -5.08 -4.74 -24.93
C HIS A 79 -5.43 -3.45 -25.69
N ASP A 80 -6.68 -2.97 -25.56
CA ASP A 80 -7.16 -1.77 -26.24
C ASP A 80 -6.70 -0.50 -25.50
N ALA A 81 -5.68 0.17 -26.03
CA ALA A 81 -5.14 1.42 -25.47
C ALA A 81 -6.11 2.62 -25.59
N GLY A 82 -7.20 2.51 -26.36
CA GLY A 82 -8.25 3.52 -26.42
C GLY A 82 -9.22 3.49 -25.25
N GLN A 83 -9.08 2.51 -24.35
CA GLN A 83 -9.93 2.31 -23.18
C GLN A 83 -9.17 2.53 -21.88
N ASP A 84 -9.92 2.79 -20.82
CA ASP A 84 -9.40 2.95 -19.47
C ASP A 84 -9.95 1.86 -18.56
N ILE A 85 -9.06 1.24 -17.80
CA ILE A 85 -9.38 0.34 -16.69
C ILE A 85 -10.12 1.16 -15.63
N THR A 86 -11.22 0.62 -15.11
CA THR A 86 -11.95 1.22 -13.98
C THR A 86 -11.83 0.31 -12.77
N LEU A 87 -11.32 0.83 -11.65
CA LEU A 87 -11.20 0.13 -10.38
C LEU A 87 -11.92 0.94 -9.29
N THR A 88 -12.93 0.37 -8.64
CA THR A 88 -13.72 1.06 -7.61
C THR A 88 -13.63 0.28 -6.30
N LEU A 89 -13.10 0.92 -5.27
CA LEU A 89 -12.96 0.39 -3.91
C LEU A 89 -14.02 1.02 -3.01
N CYS A 90 -14.92 0.22 -2.44
CA CYS A 90 -15.91 0.68 -1.48
C CYS A 90 -15.53 0.23 -0.07
N LEU A 91 -15.35 1.18 0.82
CA LEU A 91 -14.98 0.99 2.21
C LEU A 91 -16.12 1.41 3.13
N GLN A 92 -16.31 0.68 4.21
CA GLN A 92 -17.22 1.03 5.29
C GLN A 92 -16.45 1.28 6.59
N ALA A 93 -16.93 2.22 7.40
CA ALA A 93 -16.35 2.52 8.70
C ALA A 93 -16.51 1.34 9.66
N ASP A 94 -15.51 1.14 10.52
CA ASP A 94 -15.71 0.33 11.72
C ASP A 94 -16.47 1.22 12.73
N PRO A 95 -17.36 0.67 13.58
CA PRO A 95 -18.12 1.45 14.55
C PRO A 95 -17.26 2.33 15.48
N GLU A 96 -15.98 1.97 15.66
CA GLU A 96 -15.05 2.62 16.59
C GLU A 96 -14.05 3.59 15.93
N VAL A 97 -14.07 3.75 14.59
CA VAL A 97 -13.06 4.58 13.89
C VAL A 97 -13.69 5.48 12.84
N PRO A 98 -13.79 6.80 13.12
CA PRO A 98 -13.94 7.74 12.04
C PRO A 98 -13.04 8.99 12.18
N ALA A 99 -12.26 9.25 11.13
CA ALA A 99 -11.89 10.59 10.67
C ALA A 99 -11.19 10.45 9.30
N VAL A 100 -11.88 10.78 8.22
CA VAL A 100 -11.27 11.08 6.92
C VAL A 100 -10.96 12.58 6.93
N GLY A 101 -9.71 12.96 7.21
CA GLY A 101 -9.34 14.37 7.33
C GLY A 101 -10.17 15.15 8.36
N GLY A 102 -10.52 14.52 9.48
CA GLY A 102 -11.38 15.12 10.52
C GLY A 102 -12.89 15.01 10.29
N TRP A 103 -13.35 14.44 9.17
CA TRP A 103 -14.76 14.14 8.92
C TRP A 103 -15.11 12.69 9.31
N GLU A 104 -16.23 12.51 10.04
CA GLU A 104 -16.69 11.17 10.43
C GLU A 104 -17.41 10.44 9.28
N ALA A 105 -16.68 10.04 8.24
CA ALA A 105 -17.23 9.27 7.12
C ALA A 105 -17.62 7.86 7.56
N ARG A 106 -18.85 7.43 7.23
CA ARG A 106 -19.34 6.05 7.40
C ARG A 106 -18.99 5.16 6.22
N SER A 107 -18.83 5.75 5.04
CA SER A 107 -18.39 5.04 3.84
C SER A 107 -17.52 5.91 2.94
N VAL A 108 -16.55 5.28 2.29
CA VAL A 108 -15.65 5.91 1.33
C VAL A 108 -15.66 5.06 0.07
N ILE A 109 -15.96 5.67 -1.07
CA ILE A 109 -15.80 5.04 -2.38
C ILE A 109 -14.68 5.78 -3.10
N LEU A 110 -13.65 5.03 -3.47
CA LEU A 110 -12.54 5.50 -4.29
C LEU A 110 -12.62 4.83 -5.64
N GLU A 111 -12.73 5.61 -6.71
CA GLU A 111 -12.70 5.11 -8.09
C GLU A 111 -11.44 5.62 -8.79
N LEU A 112 -10.74 4.72 -9.49
CA LEU A 112 -9.55 5.00 -10.27
C LEU A 112 -9.78 4.61 -11.73
N GLY A 113 -9.55 5.55 -12.64
CA GLY A 113 -9.44 5.33 -14.07
C GLY A 113 -7.97 5.25 -14.47
N VAL A 114 -7.51 4.10 -14.94
CA VAL A 114 -6.10 3.85 -15.31
C VAL A 114 -6.02 3.53 -16.80
N GLY A 115 -5.11 4.20 -17.53
CA GLY A 115 -5.04 4.02 -18.97
C GLY A 115 -3.74 4.50 -19.59
N ILE A 116 -3.68 4.36 -20.92
CA ILE A 116 -2.58 4.82 -21.77
C ILE A 116 -3.04 6.07 -22.51
N GLU A 117 -2.21 7.10 -22.52
CA GLU A 117 -2.45 8.35 -23.23
C GLU A 117 -1.45 8.46 -24.38
N SER A 118 -1.97 8.55 -25.61
CA SER A 118 -1.15 8.87 -26.77
C SER A 118 -1.19 10.38 -26.99
N ASP A 119 -0.04 11.04 -27.01
CA ASP A 119 0.08 12.40 -27.55
C ASP A 119 -0.28 12.38 -29.05
N GLN A 120 -1.57 12.51 -29.34
CA GLN A 120 -2.07 12.90 -30.65
C GLN A 120 -2.68 14.28 -30.53
N THR A 121 -1.81 15.29 -30.39
CA THR A 121 -2.15 16.62 -30.88
C THR A 121 -2.06 16.58 -32.40
N ASP A 122 -3.14 16.99 -33.07
CA ASP A 122 -3.20 17.20 -34.52
C ASP A 122 -1.95 17.96 -35.02
N SER A 123 -1.06 17.25 -35.72
CA SER A 123 0.04 17.88 -36.44
C SER A 123 0.42 17.00 -37.63
N ALA A 124 -0.04 17.42 -38.81
CA ALA A 124 0.36 16.88 -40.10
C ALA A 124 1.85 17.13 -40.45
N LEU A 125 2.71 17.43 -39.47
CA LEU A 125 4.12 17.80 -39.68
C LEU A 125 4.98 17.36 -38.49
N ALA A 126 5.27 16.06 -38.35
CA ALA A 126 6.41 15.59 -37.55
C ALA A 126 6.89 14.21 -38.04
N SER A 127 7.88 14.22 -38.93
CA SER A 127 8.76 13.08 -39.15
C SER A 127 9.98 13.25 -38.25
N ASP A 128 9.93 12.72 -37.02
CA ASP A 128 11.03 12.01 -36.37
C ASP A 128 10.71 11.64 -34.92
N SER A 129 11.06 10.39 -34.62
CA SER A 129 11.17 9.65 -33.36
C SER A 129 10.84 10.28 -31.99
N SER A 130 10.09 9.49 -31.20
CA SER A 130 9.76 9.56 -29.77
C SER A 130 8.54 10.41 -29.37
N SER A 131 7.34 9.97 -29.77
CA SER A 131 6.13 10.29 -29.02
C SER A 131 6.23 9.63 -27.63
N SER A 132 6.35 10.42 -26.57
CA SER A 132 6.27 9.92 -25.20
C SER A 132 4.85 9.43 -24.92
N VAL A 133 4.65 8.12 -24.95
CA VAL A 133 3.38 7.51 -24.52
C VAL A 133 3.35 7.59 -23.00
N SER A 134 2.46 8.40 -22.43
CA SER A 134 2.31 8.49 -20.97
C SER A 134 1.29 7.45 -20.49
N GLN A 135 1.63 6.72 -19.43
CA GLN A 135 0.78 5.68 -18.83
C GLN A 135 0.57 6.03 -17.35
N GLY A 136 -0.63 5.82 -16.82
CA GLY A 136 -0.90 6.22 -15.44
C GLY A 136 -2.37 6.29 -15.08
N VAL A 137 -2.65 6.95 -13.96
CA VAL A 137 -4.00 7.32 -13.58
C VAL A 137 -4.43 8.46 -14.50
N LYS A 138 -5.59 8.33 -15.14
CA LYS A 138 -6.21 9.40 -15.93
C LYS A 138 -7.27 10.16 -15.13
N SER A 139 -7.95 9.45 -14.25
CA SER A 139 -8.91 10.05 -13.34
C SER A 139 -8.96 9.33 -12.00
N ALA A 140 -9.30 10.06 -10.96
CA ALA A 140 -9.69 9.50 -9.69
C ALA A 140 -10.95 10.20 -9.19
N SER A 141 -11.79 9.52 -8.41
CA SER A 141 -12.90 10.18 -7.74
C SER A 141 -13.14 9.63 -6.35
N ILE A 142 -13.63 10.50 -5.47
CA ILE A 142 -13.96 10.20 -4.09
C ILE A 142 -15.44 10.48 -3.87
N THR A 143 -16.13 9.54 -3.26
CA THR A 143 -17.49 9.72 -2.74
C THR A 143 -17.48 9.37 -1.26
N LEU A 144 -18.03 10.24 -0.42
CA LEU A 144 -18.18 10.01 1.02
C LEU A 144 -19.67 9.88 1.33
N ASP A 145 -20.06 8.85 2.09
CA ASP A 145 -21.44 8.68 2.57
C ASP A 145 -22.51 8.72 1.45
N GLY A 146 -22.14 8.23 0.27
CA GLY A 146 -22.99 8.21 -0.94
C GLY A 146 -23.07 9.55 -1.68
N ILE A 147 -22.36 10.59 -1.24
CA ILE A 147 -22.32 11.90 -1.86
C ILE A 147 -20.95 12.09 -2.55
N PRO A 148 -20.90 12.40 -3.86
CA PRO A 148 -19.64 12.69 -4.54
C PRO A 148 -18.93 13.87 -3.87
N LEU A 149 -17.65 13.70 -3.55
CA LEU A 149 -16.81 14.72 -2.94
C LEU A 149 -15.94 15.39 -4.01
N ALA A 150 -15.06 14.63 -4.68
CA ALA A 150 -14.05 15.20 -5.56
C ALA A 150 -13.77 14.31 -6.76
N ARG A 151 -13.41 14.91 -7.90
CA ARG A 151 -12.87 14.25 -9.08
C ARG A 151 -11.56 14.89 -9.48
N PHE A 152 -10.58 14.05 -9.77
CA PHE A 152 -9.24 14.44 -10.19
C PHE A 152 -9.04 14.10 -11.66
N GLY A 153 -8.48 15.05 -12.41
CA GLY A 153 -7.83 14.77 -13.68
C GLY A 153 -6.32 14.66 -13.44
N VAL A 154 -5.60 14.00 -14.36
CA VAL A 154 -4.14 13.89 -14.28
C VAL A 154 -3.53 14.34 -15.59
N THR A 155 -2.53 15.21 -15.53
CA THR A 155 -1.82 15.70 -16.73
C THR A 155 -0.92 14.61 -17.31
N GLY A 156 -0.75 14.63 -18.64
CA GLY A 156 0.15 13.72 -19.36
C GLY A 156 1.61 14.20 -19.39
N GLU A 157 1.87 15.49 -19.18
CA GLU A 157 3.19 16.09 -19.27
C GLU A 157 4.03 15.83 -18.01
N VAL A 158 5.17 15.16 -18.21
CA VAL A 158 6.24 15.00 -17.21
C VAL A 158 7.38 15.95 -17.61
N SER A 159 7.80 16.83 -16.71
CA SER A 159 8.86 17.81 -16.94
C SER A 159 10.14 17.39 -16.21
N GLU A 160 11.32 17.81 -16.68
CA GLU A 160 12.59 17.64 -15.93
C GLU A 160 12.53 18.19 -14.48
N ARG A 161 11.57 19.09 -14.22
CA ARG A 161 11.34 19.71 -12.90
C ARG A 161 10.22 19.07 -12.08
N ALA A 162 9.35 18.29 -12.72
CA ALA A 162 8.26 17.53 -12.09
C ALA A 162 8.30 16.10 -12.67
N PRO A 163 9.13 15.22 -12.09
CA PRO A 163 9.35 13.87 -12.64
C PRO A 163 8.13 12.94 -12.50
N ASP A 164 7.08 13.39 -11.80
CA ASP A 164 5.81 12.69 -11.62
C ASP A 164 4.67 13.43 -12.32
N ARG A 165 3.67 12.68 -12.81
CA ARG A 165 2.41 13.24 -13.34
C ARG A 165 1.70 14.05 -12.26
N LEU A 166 1.08 15.17 -12.63
CA LEU A 166 0.34 16.02 -11.69
C LEU A 166 -1.16 15.71 -11.77
N ALA A 167 -1.74 15.33 -10.64
CA ALA A 167 -3.18 15.29 -10.46
C ALA A 167 -3.69 16.68 -10.03
N PHE A 168 -4.78 17.11 -10.64
CA PHE A 168 -5.47 18.36 -10.32
C PHE A 168 -6.93 18.08 -10.00
N VAL A 169 -7.53 18.89 -9.14
CA VAL A 169 -8.96 18.80 -8.85
C VAL A 169 -9.75 19.33 -10.05
N SER A 170 -10.36 18.42 -10.79
CA SER A 170 -11.23 18.76 -11.91
C SER A 170 -12.63 19.21 -11.45
N ASN A 171 -13.09 18.69 -10.31
CA ASN A 171 -14.37 19.04 -9.71
C ASN A 171 -14.34 18.75 -8.21
N LEU A 172 -14.80 19.68 -7.38
CA LEU A 172 -14.99 19.51 -5.94
C LEU A 172 -16.41 19.93 -5.60
N ASN A 173 -17.15 19.05 -4.92
CA ASN A 173 -18.51 19.30 -4.50
C ASN A 173 -18.52 20.15 -3.23
N TRP A 174 -18.68 21.46 -3.39
CA TRP A 174 -18.72 22.43 -2.31
C TRP A 174 -19.94 22.28 -1.41
N GLU A 175 -21.04 21.72 -1.93
CA GLU A 175 -22.26 21.44 -1.17
C GLU A 175 -22.13 20.17 -0.30
N HIS A 176 -21.01 19.44 -0.42
CA HIS A 176 -20.77 18.27 0.40
C HIS A 176 -20.75 18.66 1.90
N PRO A 177 -21.48 17.96 2.79
CA PRO A 177 -21.57 18.32 4.20
C PRO A 177 -20.21 18.51 4.90
N ALA A 178 -19.22 17.68 4.55
CA ALA A 178 -17.85 17.80 5.05
C ALA A 178 -17.16 19.11 4.65
N VAL A 179 -17.34 19.55 3.41
CA VAL A 179 -16.71 20.76 2.87
C VAL A 179 -17.44 22.00 3.37
N CYS A 180 -18.78 21.99 3.34
CA CYS A 180 -19.62 23.03 3.92
C CYS A 180 -19.32 23.27 5.41
N GLY A 181 -19.15 22.19 6.19
CA GLY A 181 -18.81 22.28 7.61
C GLY A 181 -17.48 22.99 7.86
N LEU A 182 -16.46 22.66 7.07
CA LEU A 182 -15.16 23.33 7.11
C LEU A 182 -15.25 24.80 6.70
N LEU A 183 -15.90 25.08 5.56
CA LEU A 183 -16.09 26.44 5.04
C LEU A 183 -16.77 27.33 6.06
N ARG A 184 -17.84 26.86 6.69
CA ARG A 184 -18.56 27.60 7.73
C ARG A 184 -17.67 27.83 8.96
N SER A 185 -17.01 26.78 9.45
CA SER A 185 -16.13 26.85 10.63
C SER A 185 -14.99 27.85 10.45
N ARG A 186 -14.31 27.82 9.29
CA ARG A 186 -13.21 28.74 8.97
C ARG A 186 -13.68 30.17 8.73
N THR A 187 -14.79 30.34 8.02
CA THR A 187 -15.40 31.65 7.79
C THR A 187 -15.83 32.29 9.11
N GLU A 188 -16.48 31.56 10.01
CA GLU A 188 -16.85 32.03 11.35
C GLU A 188 -15.62 32.41 12.20
N ALA A 189 -14.58 31.57 12.20
CA ALA A 189 -13.34 31.84 12.92
C ALA A 189 -12.66 33.13 12.42
N LEU A 190 -12.66 33.35 11.10
CA LEU A 190 -12.11 34.55 10.49
C LEU A 190 -12.93 35.80 10.82
N MET A 191 -14.27 35.72 10.77
CA MET A 191 -15.11 36.87 11.10
C MET A 191 -14.96 37.31 12.57
N ARG A 192 -14.78 36.33 13.48
CA ARG A 192 -14.42 36.62 14.88
C ARG A 192 -13.06 37.32 14.99
N LEU A 193 -12.08 36.95 14.17
CA LEU A 193 -10.76 37.59 14.13
C LEU A 193 -10.81 39.01 13.53
N MET A 194 -11.66 39.22 12.52
CA MET A 194 -11.83 40.52 11.86
C MET A 194 -12.72 41.51 12.67
N GLY A 195 -13.33 41.06 13.78
CA GLY A 195 -14.19 41.88 14.63
C GLY A 195 -15.52 42.28 13.99
N ASP A 196 -15.95 41.58 12.93
CA ASP A 196 -17.15 41.88 12.17
C ASP A 196 -18.26 40.89 12.55
N GLU A 197 -18.97 41.17 13.64
CA GLU A 197 -20.03 40.30 14.18
C GLU A 197 -21.36 40.37 13.38
N ASN A 198 -21.47 41.25 12.38
CA ASN A 198 -22.75 41.62 11.74
C ASN A 198 -22.87 41.24 10.25
N VAL A 199 -22.06 40.31 9.73
CA VAL A 199 -22.15 39.86 8.33
C VAL A 199 -23.36 38.94 8.11
N HIS A 200 -24.23 39.29 7.16
CA HIS A 200 -25.47 38.57 6.89
C HIS A 200 -25.19 37.16 6.31
N PRO A 201 -25.89 36.09 6.76
CA PRO A 201 -25.61 34.69 6.36
C PRO A 201 -25.43 34.47 4.84
N ALA A 202 -26.24 35.12 4.01
CA ALA A 202 -26.12 35.01 2.54
C ALA A 202 -24.77 35.49 1.98
N GLN A 203 -24.10 36.44 2.62
CA GLN A 203 -22.75 36.90 2.22
C GLN A 203 -21.65 35.90 2.61
N HIS A 204 -21.92 34.98 3.54
CA HIS A 204 -21.02 33.88 3.87
C HIS A 204 -21.01 32.84 2.74
N ASP A 205 -22.17 32.55 2.17
CA ASP A 205 -22.30 31.54 1.11
C ASP A 205 -21.62 31.99 -0.20
N ASP A 206 -21.79 33.25 -0.61
CA ASP A 206 -21.13 33.80 -1.81
C ASP A 206 -19.60 33.83 -1.67
N LEU A 207 -19.10 34.23 -0.49
CA LEU A 207 -17.66 34.24 -0.19
C LEU A 207 -17.11 32.81 -0.15
N ALA A 208 -17.84 31.87 0.46
CA ALA A 208 -17.46 30.47 0.51
C ALA A 208 -17.34 29.87 -0.89
N HIS A 209 -18.26 30.19 -1.82
CA HIS A 209 -18.20 29.75 -3.22
C HIS A 209 -17.03 30.35 -4.00
N ALA A 210 -16.73 31.64 -3.82
CA ALA A 210 -15.59 32.28 -4.49
C ALA A 210 -14.24 31.72 -4.01
N VAL A 211 -14.14 31.47 -2.70
CA VAL A 211 -12.94 30.86 -2.08
C VAL A 211 -12.78 29.41 -2.52
N ALA A 212 -13.89 28.68 -2.57
CA ALA A 212 -13.96 27.34 -3.13
C ALA A 212 -13.39 27.27 -4.55
N ASP A 213 -13.94 28.05 -5.48
CA ASP A 213 -13.47 28.09 -6.87
C ASP A 213 -11.98 28.43 -7.01
N ALA A 214 -11.44 29.28 -6.13
CA ALA A 214 -10.02 29.57 -6.07
C ALA A 214 -9.20 28.36 -5.59
N VAL A 215 -9.64 27.70 -4.51
CA VAL A 215 -8.98 26.51 -3.95
C VAL A 215 -8.92 25.37 -4.99
N ALA A 216 -9.98 25.12 -5.75
CA ALA A 216 -9.97 24.04 -6.75
C ALA A 216 -9.04 24.30 -7.93
N ARG A 217 -8.87 25.57 -8.36
CA ARG A 217 -7.99 25.92 -9.49
C ARG A 217 -6.51 25.77 -9.16
N ASP A 218 -6.15 25.89 -7.89
CA ASP A 218 -4.76 25.88 -7.42
C ASP A 218 -4.35 24.58 -6.70
N LEU A 219 -5.24 23.58 -6.60
CA LEU A 219 -4.92 22.30 -5.97
C LEU A 219 -4.30 21.32 -6.97
N TYR A 220 -2.96 21.28 -6.99
CA TYR A 220 -2.17 20.29 -7.71
C TYR A 220 -1.42 19.40 -6.72
N ILE A 221 -1.32 18.11 -7.05
CA ILE A 221 -0.60 17.12 -6.27
C ILE A 221 0.03 16.10 -7.21
N ALA A 222 1.25 15.62 -6.89
CA ALA A 222 1.83 14.52 -7.65
C ALA A 222 0.91 13.29 -7.56
N GLN A 223 0.69 12.61 -8.70
CA GLN A 223 -0.18 11.43 -8.77
C GLN A 223 0.23 10.37 -7.74
N ALA A 224 1.54 10.13 -7.60
CA ALA A 224 2.07 9.17 -6.64
C ALA A 224 1.73 9.56 -5.19
N ASP A 225 1.80 10.85 -4.86
CA ASP A 225 1.48 11.34 -3.52
C ASP A 225 -0.03 11.31 -3.24
N LEU A 226 -0.86 11.61 -4.25
CA LEU A 226 -2.32 11.45 -4.18
C LEU A 226 -2.69 10.00 -3.86
N LEU A 227 -2.15 9.05 -4.64
CA LEU A 227 -2.41 7.63 -4.45
C LEU A 227 -1.96 7.12 -3.07
N ARG A 228 -0.79 7.56 -2.59
CA ARG A 228 -0.30 7.24 -1.25
C ARG A 228 -1.06 7.97 -0.13
N GLY A 229 -1.88 8.96 -0.48
CA GLY A 229 -2.58 9.82 0.48
C GLY A 229 -1.62 10.65 1.34
N ILE A 230 -0.46 11.04 0.83
CA ILE A 230 0.51 11.85 1.59
C ILE A 230 0.49 13.30 1.12
N PRO A 231 0.67 14.27 2.03
CA PRO A 231 0.88 15.67 1.66
C PRO A 231 2.29 15.76 1.04
N GLY A 232 2.38 15.58 -0.27
CA GLY A 232 3.62 15.67 -1.03
C GLY A 232 4.30 17.04 -0.94
N GLN A 233 5.54 17.16 -1.42
CA GLN A 233 6.20 18.46 -1.61
C GLN A 233 5.50 19.33 -2.68
N ALA A 234 4.52 18.77 -3.40
CA ALA A 234 3.77 19.41 -4.47
C ALA A 234 2.93 20.63 -4.05
N GLN A 235 2.78 20.90 -2.74
CA GLN A 235 2.28 22.18 -2.24
C GLN A 235 3.07 23.40 -2.76
N GLN A 236 4.27 23.20 -3.31
CA GLN A 236 5.15 24.26 -3.83
C GLN A 236 5.11 24.48 -5.35
N PHE A 237 4.43 23.64 -6.14
CA PHE A 237 4.31 23.85 -7.59
C PHE A 237 3.13 24.77 -7.91
N ILE A 238 3.22 26.02 -7.49
CA ILE A 238 2.27 27.05 -7.89
C ILE A 238 2.54 27.43 -9.34
N SER A 239 1.63 26.97 -10.21
CA SER A 239 1.04 27.57 -11.42
C SER A 239 1.87 28.37 -12.43
N TRP A 240 3.18 28.58 -12.31
CA TRP A 240 3.91 29.36 -13.32
C TRP A 240 4.18 28.57 -14.61
N ASP A 241 4.64 27.33 -14.52
CA ASP A 241 5.05 26.56 -15.70
C ASP A 241 3.85 26.05 -16.54
N LEU A 242 2.73 25.65 -15.90
CA LEU A 242 1.53 25.23 -16.64
C LEU A 242 0.76 26.42 -17.25
N ALA A 243 0.67 27.55 -16.54
CA ALA A 243 0.08 28.76 -17.10
C ALA A 243 0.89 29.28 -18.29
N ALA A 244 2.23 29.17 -18.24
CA ALA A 244 3.12 29.54 -19.34
C ALA A 244 2.96 28.65 -20.60
N HIS A 245 2.63 27.36 -20.46
CA HIS A 245 2.35 26.52 -21.62
C HIS A 245 1.03 26.85 -22.31
N SER A 246 -0.01 27.24 -21.56
CA SER A 246 -1.23 27.81 -22.14
C SER A 246 -1.05 29.23 -22.72
N LEU A 247 0.04 29.94 -22.38
CA LEU A 247 0.33 31.32 -22.80
C LEU A 247 1.47 31.45 -23.83
N GLY A 248 2.10 30.35 -24.24
CA GLY A 248 3.20 30.36 -25.21
C GLY A 248 4.55 30.76 -24.61
N ALA A 249 5.46 29.79 -24.55
CA ALA A 249 6.91 29.85 -24.34
C ALA A 249 7.50 31.05 -23.55
N VAL A 250 7.89 30.81 -22.29
CA VAL A 250 8.88 31.64 -21.57
C VAL A 250 10.01 30.71 -21.05
N PRO A 251 11.31 31.08 -21.15
CA PRO A 251 12.41 30.17 -20.83
C PRO A 251 12.73 30.10 -19.32
N SER A 252 13.27 28.96 -18.89
CA SER A 252 13.56 28.60 -17.50
C SER A 252 14.83 29.25 -16.90
N PRO A 253 14.94 29.49 -15.56
CA PRO A 253 16.05 30.27 -14.97
C PRO A 253 17.23 29.44 -14.39
N PRO A 254 18.41 30.07 -14.15
CA PRO A 254 19.63 29.43 -13.62
C PRO A 254 19.80 29.51 -12.08
N ALA A 255 20.76 28.72 -11.56
CA ALA A 255 20.76 28.10 -10.23
C ALA A 255 21.39 28.84 -9.01
N ASP A 256 21.74 30.13 -9.06
CA ASP A 256 22.41 30.79 -7.92
C ASP A 256 21.77 32.13 -7.51
N LEU A 257 20.86 32.07 -6.52
CA LEU A 257 20.09 33.22 -6.00
C LEU A 257 20.65 33.85 -4.71
N ARG A 258 21.74 33.32 -4.13
CA ARG A 258 22.26 33.78 -2.83
C ARG A 258 23.10 35.06 -2.90
N HIS A 259 23.51 35.49 -4.09
CA HIS A 259 24.38 36.66 -4.27
C HIS A 259 23.63 37.99 -4.44
N LEU A 260 22.32 37.98 -4.72
CA LEU A 260 21.51 39.19 -4.97
C LEU A 260 21.24 40.01 -3.69
N TYR A 261 21.11 39.34 -2.54
CA TYR A 261 20.86 40.00 -1.25
C TYR A 261 21.97 40.94 -0.78
N ALA A 262 23.22 40.71 -1.22
CA ALA A 262 24.37 41.52 -0.79
C ALA A 262 24.53 42.83 -1.58
N LEU A 263 23.83 42.99 -2.71
CA LEU A 263 24.04 44.09 -3.65
C LEU A 263 22.95 45.18 -3.58
N LEU A 264 21.75 44.87 -3.07
CA LEU A 264 20.64 45.83 -3.00
C LEU A 264 20.92 47.12 -2.19
N PRO A 265 21.66 47.09 -1.06
CA PRO A 265 21.91 48.32 -0.30
C PRO A 265 22.97 49.26 -0.91
N LEU A 266 23.67 48.84 -1.97
CA LEU A 266 24.88 49.51 -2.47
C LEU A 266 24.68 50.35 -3.75
N ILE A 267 23.44 50.48 -4.25
CA ILE A 267 23.18 51.15 -5.53
C ILE A 267 22.33 52.41 -5.32
N PRO A 268 22.94 53.61 -5.31
CA PRO A 268 22.19 54.86 -5.43
C PRO A 268 22.09 55.27 -6.90
N GLY A 269 20.88 55.29 -7.45
CA GLY A 269 20.56 55.81 -8.79
C GLY A 269 20.08 54.75 -9.79
N GLU A 270 19.27 55.20 -10.76
CA GLU A 270 18.60 54.41 -11.80
C GLU A 270 19.46 53.25 -12.33
N LEU A 271 18.94 52.03 -12.18
CA LEU A 271 19.58 50.82 -12.66
C LEU A 271 19.64 50.81 -14.20
N PRO A 272 20.77 50.41 -14.81
CA PRO A 272 20.85 50.22 -16.26
C PRO A 272 19.79 49.23 -16.76
N SER A 273 19.20 49.46 -17.93
CA SER A 273 18.07 48.69 -18.48
C SER A 273 18.30 47.18 -18.59
N HIS A 274 19.55 46.74 -18.82
CA HIS A 274 19.90 45.31 -18.84
C HIS A 274 19.92 44.67 -17.44
N PHE A 275 20.10 45.46 -16.39
CA PHE A 275 20.06 45.02 -15.00
C PHE A 275 18.63 45.05 -14.44
N GLN A 276 17.79 45.99 -14.89
CA GLN A 276 16.34 45.96 -14.67
C GLN A 276 15.70 44.70 -15.27
N ASP A 277 16.09 44.32 -16.50
CA ASP A 277 15.61 43.10 -17.17
C ASP A 277 16.08 41.81 -16.45
N TYR A 278 17.24 41.84 -15.80
CA TYR A 278 17.74 40.76 -14.97
C TYR A 278 16.98 40.66 -13.64
N VAL A 279 16.74 41.78 -12.94
CA VAL A 279 15.95 41.81 -11.69
C VAL A 279 14.48 41.42 -11.95
N LEU A 280 13.90 41.88 -13.06
CA LEU A 280 12.58 41.48 -13.55
C LEU A 280 12.42 39.97 -13.68
N ARG A 281 13.42 39.32 -14.28
CA ARG A 281 13.44 37.86 -14.44
C ARG A 281 13.61 37.13 -13.11
N GLN A 282 14.20 37.77 -12.09
CA GLN A 282 14.41 37.17 -10.77
C GLN A 282 13.22 37.39 -9.80
N VAL A 283 12.48 38.49 -9.93
CA VAL A 283 11.27 38.78 -9.12
C VAL A 283 10.08 37.92 -9.56
N ALA A 284 9.98 37.58 -10.85
CA ALA A 284 8.97 36.64 -11.36
C ALA A 284 9.13 35.19 -10.82
N ILE A 285 10.25 34.87 -10.15
CA ILE A 285 10.62 33.53 -9.67
C ILE A 285 10.19 33.30 -8.21
N LEU A 286 9.61 34.28 -7.52
CA LEU A 286 9.22 34.15 -6.10
C LEU A 286 7.93 33.33 -5.94
N SER A 287 8.00 32.18 -5.26
CA SER A 287 6.82 31.36 -4.91
C SER A 287 5.99 31.99 -3.80
N ASP A 288 4.69 31.61 -3.68
CA ASP A 288 3.78 32.16 -2.65
C ASP A 288 4.30 31.98 -1.22
N GLU A 289 5.15 30.99 -0.96
CA GLU A 289 5.74 30.78 0.36
C GLU A 289 6.80 31.85 0.69
N MET A 290 7.54 32.37 -0.31
CA MET A 290 8.39 33.55 -0.10
C MET A 290 7.57 34.82 0.06
N LEU A 291 6.43 34.92 -0.64
CA LEU A 291 5.51 36.06 -0.50
C LEU A 291 4.83 36.07 0.88
N THR A 292 4.40 34.92 1.40
CA THR A 292 3.74 34.85 2.71
C THR A 292 4.71 34.89 3.90
N ARG A 293 5.96 34.43 3.73
CA ARG A 293 6.89 34.20 4.85
C ARG A 293 8.02 35.26 4.96
N PHE A 294 8.37 35.96 3.88
CA PHE A 294 9.54 36.88 3.85
C PHE A 294 9.26 38.33 3.45
N LEU A 295 8.00 38.73 3.24
CA LEU A 295 7.68 40.11 2.86
C LEU A 295 7.66 41.05 4.08
N ALA A 296 8.84 41.54 4.43
CA ALA A 296 8.97 42.76 5.21
C ALA A 296 8.64 43.97 4.28
N PRO A 297 7.91 45.00 4.77
CA PRO A 297 7.46 46.15 3.97
C PRO A 297 8.58 46.82 3.14
N GLU A 298 9.82 46.73 3.62
CA GLU A 298 11.00 47.35 3.04
C GLU A 298 11.41 46.73 1.69
N PHE A 299 11.10 45.45 1.43
CA PHE A 299 11.39 44.80 0.15
C PHE A 299 10.51 45.35 -0.98
N PHE A 300 9.22 45.59 -0.71
CA PHE A 300 8.30 46.16 -1.70
C PHE A 300 8.57 47.63 -1.97
N GLU A 301 8.93 48.40 -0.94
CA GLU A 301 9.35 49.80 -1.13
C GLU A 301 10.58 49.89 -2.04
N ALA A 302 11.56 48.99 -1.88
CA ALA A 302 12.77 48.98 -2.70
C ALA A 302 12.53 48.57 -4.17
N VAL A 303 11.66 47.59 -4.42
CA VAL A 303 11.35 47.13 -5.80
C VAL A 303 10.44 48.11 -6.54
N PHE A 304 9.45 48.71 -5.87
CA PHE A 304 8.54 49.69 -6.49
C PHE A 304 9.13 51.09 -6.67
N ALA A 305 10.13 51.48 -5.86
CA ALA A 305 10.85 52.73 -6.06
C ALA A 305 11.68 52.76 -7.36
N VAL A 306 11.98 51.58 -7.94
CA VAL A 306 12.82 51.47 -9.15
C VAL A 306 12.00 51.59 -10.44
N GLU A 307 10.86 50.90 -10.58
CA GLU A 307 10.01 51.07 -11.78
C GLU A 307 8.57 50.51 -11.58
N PRO A 308 7.53 51.37 -11.42
CA PRO A 308 6.15 50.95 -11.13
C PRO A 308 5.43 50.15 -12.24
N SER A 309 5.94 50.21 -13.47
CA SER A 309 5.36 49.52 -14.64
C SER A 309 5.60 48.01 -14.64
N LEU A 310 6.55 47.52 -13.83
CA LEU A 310 6.97 46.12 -13.79
C LEU A 310 5.89 45.17 -13.24
N PHE A 311 4.98 45.66 -12.38
CA PHE A 311 3.91 44.84 -11.80
C PHE A 311 2.67 44.69 -12.69
N ARG A 312 2.50 45.58 -13.68
CA ARG A 312 1.33 45.59 -14.56
C ARG A 312 1.35 44.49 -15.63
N LEU A 313 2.50 43.89 -15.91
CA LEU A 313 2.69 42.96 -17.03
C LEU A 313 2.56 41.47 -16.67
N SER A 314 2.58 41.09 -15.38
CA SER A 314 2.58 39.68 -14.97
C SER A 314 1.29 39.15 -14.31
N TYR A 315 0.34 40.00 -13.88
CA TYR A 315 -0.71 39.57 -12.94
C TYR A 315 -2.15 40.08 -13.21
N ASP A 316 -2.45 40.51 -14.44
CA ASP A 316 -3.73 41.17 -14.78
C ASP A 316 -5.01 40.36 -14.50
N ASN A 317 -4.93 39.04 -14.23
CA ASN A 317 -6.10 38.17 -14.01
C ASN A 317 -6.30 37.67 -12.57
N HIS A 318 -5.50 38.08 -11.58
CA HIS A 318 -5.69 37.62 -10.19
C HIS A 318 -6.48 38.64 -9.33
N PRO A 319 -7.73 38.35 -8.92
CA PRO A 319 -8.60 39.33 -8.25
C PRO A 319 -8.00 39.91 -6.95
N ALA A 320 -7.29 39.10 -6.17
CA ALA A 320 -6.65 39.56 -4.94
C ALA A 320 -5.46 40.50 -5.20
N MET A 321 -4.75 40.34 -6.34
CA MET A 321 -3.64 41.23 -6.71
C MET A 321 -4.10 42.52 -7.37
N ASN A 322 -5.17 42.48 -8.16
CA ASN A 322 -5.80 43.72 -8.62
C ASN A 322 -6.32 44.55 -7.44
N ALA A 323 -6.84 43.90 -6.38
CA ALA A 323 -7.21 44.57 -5.14
C ALA A 323 -5.99 45.13 -4.37
N PHE A 324 -4.88 44.39 -4.30
CA PHE A 324 -3.64 44.84 -3.64
C PHE A 324 -2.95 46.00 -4.39
N VAL A 325 -2.83 45.94 -5.71
CA VAL A 325 -2.24 47.00 -6.55
C VAL A 325 -3.09 48.28 -6.48
N SER A 326 -4.42 48.13 -6.49
CA SER A 326 -5.33 49.27 -6.31
C SER A 326 -5.24 49.87 -4.91
N ALA A 327 -5.12 49.03 -3.87
CA ALA A 327 -4.90 49.47 -2.49
C ALA A 327 -3.57 50.21 -2.34
N TRP A 328 -2.49 49.70 -2.93
CA TRP A 328 -1.16 50.32 -2.86
C TRP A 328 -1.08 51.66 -3.63
N GLN A 329 -1.71 51.77 -4.80
CA GLN A 329 -1.83 53.05 -5.51
C GLN A 329 -2.57 54.12 -4.69
N LEU A 330 -3.52 53.69 -3.85
CA LEU A 330 -4.21 54.56 -2.88
C LEU A 330 -3.34 54.86 -1.64
N TYR A 331 -2.43 53.97 -1.20
CA TYR A 331 -1.47 54.21 -0.10
C TYR A 331 -0.54 55.40 -0.35
N HIS A 332 -0.10 55.58 -1.60
CA HIS A 332 0.71 56.75 -1.99
C HIS A 332 -0.12 58.00 -2.28
N ALA A 333 -1.45 57.89 -2.28
CA ALA A 333 -2.37 59.02 -2.41
C ALA A 333 -2.92 59.50 -1.05
N ASP A 334 -2.97 58.64 -0.02
CA ASP A 334 -3.51 58.98 1.30
C ASP A 334 -2.99 58.05 2.43
N GLU A 335 -2.49 58.63 3.53
CA GLU A 335 -1.97 57.93 4.74
C GLU A 335 -3.11 57.46 5.67
N SER A 336 -4.23 56.97 5.13
CA SER A 336 -5.46 56.75 5.92
C SER A 336 -5.54 55.37 6.58
N ALA A 337 -6.12 55.32 7.79
CA ALA A 337 -6.34 54.09 8.57
C ALA A 337 -7.24 53.06 7.87
N ASP A 338 -8.03 53.49 6.88
CA ASP A 338 -8.95 52.63 6.13
C ASP A 338 -8.24 51.71 5.14
N LEU A 339 -7.02 52.07 4.73
CA LEU A 339 -6.24 51.29 3.78
C LEU A 339 -5.45 50.15 4.45
N ARG A 340 -5.01 50.36 5.70
CA ARG A 340 -4.49 49.27 6.56
C ARG A 340 -5.55 48.20 6.80
N LYS A 341 -6.79 48.63 7.07
CA LYS A 341 -7.95 47.71 7.18
C LYS A 341 -8.19 46.94 5.88
N LEU A 342 -7.99 47.57 4.71
CA LEU A 342 -8.17 46.90 3.42
C LEU A 342 -7.08 45.84 3.17
N LEU A 343 -5.82 46.15 3.47
CA LEU A 343 -4.68 45.23 3.35
C LEU A 343 -4.75 44.06 4.35
N ASP A 344 -5.21 44.32 5.58
CA ASP A 344 -5.46 43.26 6.56
C ASP A 344 -6.58 42.32 6.06
N LYS A 345 -7.66 42.87 5.48
CA LYS A 345 -8.73 42.07 4.86
C LYS A 345 -8.25 41.19 3.72
N THR A 346 -7.37 41.67 2.83
CA THR A 346 -6.79 40.84 1.76
C THR A 346 -5.85 39.78 2.31
N ARG A 347 -5.02 40.11 3.30
CA ARG A 347 -4.12 39.15 3.96
C ARG A 347 -4.89 38.03 4.66
N ASP A 348 -5.97 38.38 5.34
CA ASP A 348 -6.83 37.42 6.03
C ASP A 348 -7.62 36.56 5.03
N ALA A 349 -8.04 37.11 3.89
CA ALA A 349 -8.62 36.32 2.80
C ALA A 349 -7.63 35.32 2.17
N SER A 350 -6.37 35.70 1.95
CA SER A 350 -5.34 34.77 1.46
C SER A 350 -5.02 33.67 2.47
N ARG A 351 -4.99 33.99 3.77
CA ARG A 351 -4.86 32.98 4.84
C ARG A 351 -6.05 32.03 4.87
N LEU A 352 -7.26 32.55 4.68
CA LEU A 352 -8.48 31.74 4.61
C LEU A 352 -8.41 30.73 3.47
N ILE A 353 -8.02 31.19 2.27
CA ILE A 353 -7.84 30.32 1.10
C ILE A 353 -6.78 29.25 1.38
N GLY A 354 -5.66 29.62 1.99
CA GLY A 354 -4.61 28.67 2.37
C GLY A 354 -5.09 27.61 3.36
N TYR A 355 -5.75 28.01 4.46
CA TYR A 355 -6.28 27.08 5.45
C TYR A 355 -7.35 26.16 4.87
N LEU A 356 -8.26 26.69 4.05
CA LEU A 356 -9.31 25.89 3.42
C LEU A 356 -8.75 24.92 2.39
N ARG A 357 -7.72 25.32 1.64
CA ARG A 357 -7.00 24.43 0.74
C ARG A 357 -6.40 23.26 1.51
N ASP A 358 -5.73 23.55 2.62
CA ASP A 358 -5.09 22.52 3.45
C ASP A 358 -6.15 21.59 4.08
N ASP A 359 -7.26 22.12 4.59
CA ASP A 359 -8.36 21.31 5.15
C ASP A 359 -9.05 20.43 4.09
N VAL A 360 -9.29 20.95 2.88
CA VAL A 360 -9.85 20.19 1.76
C VAL A 360 -8.90 19.09 1.33
N LEU A 361 -7.61 19.41 1.25
CA LEU A 361 -6.57 18.44 0.95
C LEU A 361 -6.51 17.34 2.01
N ASP A 362 -6.66 17.67 3.29
CA ASP A 362 -6.69 16.69 4.37
C ASP A 362 -7.87 15.71 4.25
N ILE A 363 -9.07 16.18 3.86
CA ILE A 363 -10.21 15.28 3.60
C ILE A 363 -9.92 14.38 2.40
N VAL A 364 -9.43 14.95 1.29
CA VAL A 364 -9.11 14.21 0.06
C VAL A 364 -8.05 13.14 0.34
N LEU A 365 -6.92 13.53 0.92
CA LEU A 365 -5.83 12.63 1.26
C LEU A 365 -6.28 11.62 2.32
N GLY A 366 -7.11 12.03 3.28
CA GLY A 366 -7.71 11.14 4.27
C GLY A 366 -8.49 9.98 3.65
N ALA A 367 -9.15 10.19 2.50
CA ALA A 367 -9.87 9.12 1.81
C ALA A 367 -8.90 8.08 1.20
N PHE A 368 -7.82 8.55 0.58
CA PHE A 368 -6.74 7.70 0.06
C PHE A 368 -5.98 7.00 1.19
N GLN A 369 -5.73 7.68 2.31
CA GLN A 369 -5.14 7.08 3.52
C GLN A 369 -6.03 5.99 4.10
N ALA A 370 -7.35 6.20 4.15
CA ALA A 370 -8.29 5.20 4.60
C ALA A 370 -8.28 3.96 3.69
N ALA A 371 -8.20 4.17 2.37
CA ALA A 371 -8.02 3.09 1.39
C ALA A 371 -6.68 2.37 1.56
N GLY A 372 -5.58 3.10 1.68
CA GLY A 372 -4.24 2.55 1.91
C GLY A 372 -4.16 1.75 3.21
N ALA A 373 -4.77 2.25 4.29
CA ALA A 373 -4.83 1.54 5.57
C ALA A 373 -5.68 0.26 5.49
N ALA A 374 -6.80 0.27 4.76
CA ALA A 374 -7.62 -0.91 4.53
C ALA A 374 -6.87 -1.96 3.68
N MET A 375 -6.28 -1.54 2.56
CA MET A 375 -5.51 -2.41 1.67
C MET A 375 -4.17 -2.84 2.27
N GLY A 376 -3.62 -2.09 3.22
CA GLY A 376 -2.42 -2.45 3.99
C GLY A 376 -2.58 -3.76 4.76
N LYS A 377 -3.81 -4.08 5.19
CA LYS A 377 -4.15 -5.35 5.88
C LYS A 377 -4.29 -6.55 4.93
N LEU A 378 -4.29 -6.32 3.63
CA LEU A 378 -4.42 -7.36 2.61
C LEU A 378 -3.10 -8.12 2.44
N GLY A 379 -3.16 -9.43 2.64
CA GLY A 379 -2.12 -10.40 2.33
C GLY A 379 -2.56 -11.31 1.18
N PHE A 380 -1.59 -11.83 0.44
CA PHE A 380 -1.81 -12.72 -0.68
C PHE A 380 -0.97 -13.97 -0.54
N LEU A 381 -1.56 -15.13 -0.85
CA LEU A 381 -0.88 -16.40 -0.91
C LEU A 381 -1.26 -17.10 -2.21
N GLY A 382 -0.28 -17.20 -3.11
CA GLY A 382 -0.46 -17.85 -4.41
C GLY A 382 -0.64 -19.37 -4.30
N PRO A 383 -0.91 -20.04 -5.45
CA PRO A 383 -1.27 -21.46 -5.49
C PRO A 383 -0.06 -22.36 -5.28
N LEU A 384 1.11 -21.94 -5.78
CA LEU A 384 2.38 -22.61 -5.58
C LEU A 384 3.15 -21.91 -4.46
N ARG A 385 3.29 -22.61 -3.34
CA ARG A 385 3.92 -22.07 -2.14
C ARG A 385 5.39 -22.47 -2.08
N THR A 386 6.22 -21.54 -1.66
CA THR A 386 7.65 -21.70 -1.49
C THR A 386 7.93 -22.68 -0.36
N VAL A 387 8.67 -23.74 -0.68
CA VAL A 387 9.15 -24.72 0.30
C VAL A 387 10.65 -24.48 0.54
N PRO A 388 11.05 -24.15 1.78
CA PRO A 388 12.43 -23.85 2.12
C PRO A 388 13.35 -25.03 1.84
N ASP A 389 14.65 -24.77 1.73
CA ASP A 389 15.65 -25.84 1.65
C ASP A 389 15.66 -26.68 2.93
N ARG A 390 16.29 -27.87 2.87
CA ARG A 390 16.32 -28.85 3.96
C ARG A 390 16.90 -28.31 5.28
N HIS A 391 17.62 -27.19 5.24
CA HIS A 391 18.22 -26.53 6.40
C HIS A 391 17.60 -25.15 6.58
N LEU A 392 16.65 -25.04 7.52
CA LEU A 392 15.88 -23.81 7.81
C LEU A 392 16.74 -22.72 8.49
N GLY A 393 18.00 -23.02 8.86
CA GLY A 393 18.90 -22.09 9.54
C GLY A 393 19.55 -21.01 8.66
N ARG A 394 19.40 -21.04 7.33
CA ARG A 394 19.81 -19.92 6.47
C ARG A 394 18.60 -19.04 6.21
N ARG A 395 18.58 -17.83 6.78
CA ARG A 395 17.68 -16.75 6.32
C ARG A 395 17.85 -16.63 4.79
N GLN A 396 16.88 -17.14 4.04
CA GLN A 396 16.87 -16.96 2.60
C GLN A 396 16.59 -15.47 2.32
N ALA A 397 17.12 -14.95 1.21
CA ALA A 397 16.87 -13.56 0.84
C ALA A 397 15.35 -13.33 0.81
N GLN A 398 14.87 -12.34 1.55
CA GLN A 398 13.45 -11.98 1.60
C GLN A 398 13.07 -11.21 0.34
N ASP A 399 13.22 -11.86 -0.82
CA ASP A 399 12.75 -11.33 -2.09
C ASP A 399 11.22 -11.42 -2.21
N GLY A 400 10.64 -10.75 -3.21
CA GLY A 400 9.19 -10.75 -3.41
C GLY A 400 8.59 -12.16 -3.60
N ARG A 401 9.39 -13.09 -4.15
CA ARG A 401 9.02 -14.50 -4.31
C ARG A 401 8.89 -15.21 -2.97
N TRP A 402 9.81 -14.96 -2.04
CA TRP A 402 9.74 -15.48 -0.68
C TRP A 402 8.48 -15.02 0.05
N LEU A 403 8.09 -13.76 -0.08
CA LEU A 403 6.89 -13.22 0.58
C LEU A 403 5.60 -13.81 -0.01
N ALA A 404 5.40 -13.69 -1.32
CA ALA A 404 4.15 -14.09 -1.98
C ALA A 404 3.95 -15.61 -2.09
N GLY A 405 5.05 -16.37 -2.12
CA GLY A 405 5.01 -17.83 -2.03
C GLY A 405 4.82 -18.34 -0.59
N GLY A 406 4.68 -17.46 0.41
CA GLY A 406 4.51 -17.88 1.80
C GLY A 406 5.79 -18.38 2.48
N GLY A 407 6.97 -18.07 1.94
CA GLY A 407 8.27 -18.30 2.57
C GLY A 407 8.38 -17.64 3.95
N ALA A 408 7.87 -16.40 4.09
CA ALA A 408 7.82 -15.70 5.38
C ALA A 408 7.00 -16.43 6.45
N ALA A 409 6.08 -17.32 6.06
CA ALA A 409 5.36 -18.16 7.01
C ALA A 409 6.30 -19.14 7.74
N TRP A 410 7.33 -19.63 7.05
CA TRP A 410 8.33 -20.52 7.65
C TRP A 410 9.22 -19.77 8.66
N ASP A 411 9.56 -18.51 8.36
CA ASP A 411 10.27 -17.65 9.31
C ASP A 411 9.42 -17.38 10.55
N LEU A 412 8.13 -17.10 10.37
CA LEU A 412 7.18 -16.89 11.46
C LEU A 412 7.02 -18.11 12.36
N LEU A 413 6.98 -19.33 11.79
CA LEU A 413 6.95 -20.57 12.58
C LEU A 413 8.14 -20.71 13.53
N GLY A 414 9.32 -20.24 13.12
CA GLY A 414 10.50 -20.23 13.97
C GLY A 414 10.46 -19.15 15.05
N GLN A 415 9.95 -17.97 14.71
CA GLN A 415 10.02 -16.78 15.57
C GLN A 415 8.86 -16.66 16.56
N ARG A 416 7.68 -17.17 16.22
CA ARG A 416 6.42 -16.97 16.98
C ARG A 416 5.91 -18.29 17.54
N GLU A 417 6.13 -18.48 18.84
CA GLU A 417 5.67 -19.68 19.56
C GLU A 417 4.15 -19.83 19.58
N ASP A 418 3.41 -18.73 19.75
CA ASP A 418 1.94 -18.72 19.75
C ASP A 418 1.37 -19.18 18.39
N VAL A 419 1.94 -18.69 17.28
CA VAL A 419 1.55 -19.12 15.93
C VAL A 419 1.89 -20.58 15.71
N ARG A 420 3.11 -21.01 16.09
CA ARG A 420 3.54 -22.41 15.96
C ARG A 420 2.65 -23.36 16.77
N ASN A 421 2.25 -22.98 17.98
CA ASN A 421 1.38 -23.79 18.82
C ASN A 421 -0.02 -23.94 18.21
N GLN A 422 -0.58 -22.86 17.66
CA GLN A 422 -1.87 -22.92 16.97
C GLN A 422 -1.79 -23.82 15.73
N VAL A 423 -0.75 -23.65 14.90
CA VAL A 423 -0.52 -24.48 13.71
C VAL A 423 -0.37 -25.95 14.09
N ASN A 424 0.39 -26.27 15.15
CA ASN A 424 0.54 -27.64 15.64
C ASN A 424 -0.78 -28.23 16.13
N THR A 425 -1.64 -27.41 16.75
CA THR A 425 -2.99 -27.81 17.20
C THR A 425 -3.85 -28.16 15.99
N TRP A 426 -3.93 -27.30 14.97
CA TRP A 426 -4.67 -27.60 13.74
C TRP A 426 -4.13 -28.79 12.97
N MET A 427 -2.80 -28.92 12.87
CA MET A 427 -2.18 -30.07 12.23
C MET A 427 -2.56 -31.38 12.92
N ALA A 428 -2.52 -31.43 14.24
CA ALA A 428 -2.81 -32.63 15.00
C ALA A 428 -4.31 -32.94 15.06
N ASP A 429 -5.11 -31.96 15.50
CA ASP A 429 -6.48 -32.19 15.95
C ASP A 429 -7.50 -32.11 14.82
N LYS A 430 -7.29 -31.21 13.83
CA LYS A 430 -8.20 -31.06 12.68
C LYS A 430 -7.73 -31.84 11.47
N LEU A 431 -6.48 -31.61 11.04
CA LEU A 431 -5.94 -32.18 9.81
C LEU A 431 -5.37 -33.60 10.00
N ASN A 432 -5.38 -34.15 11.22
CA ASN A 432 -4.88 -35.48 11.55
C ASN A 432 -3.49 -35.79 10.94
N MET A 433 -2.63 -34.78 10.94
CA MET A 433 -1.29 -34.86 10.41
C MET A 433 -0.35 -35.44 11.46
N ALA A 434 0.53 -36.34 11.01
CA ALA A 434 1.53 -36.98 11.86
C ALA A 434 2.74 -36.08 12.17
N TYR A 435 2.73 -34.83 11.74
CA TYR A 435 3.86 -33.92 11.80
C TYR A 435 3.62 -32.82 12.83
N GLU A 436 4.70 -32.38 13.46
CA GLU A 436 4.71 -31.28 14.41
C GLU A 436 5.87 -30.34 14.09
N VAL A 437 5.62 -29.04 14.04
CA VAL A 437 6.65 -28.02 13.90
C VAL A 437 7.34 -27.79 15.24
N ARG A 438 8.66 -27.94 15.28
CA ARG A 438 9.49 -27.75 16.49
C ARG A 438 10.69 -26.88 16.20
N ASN A 439 11.13 -26.12 17.20
CA ASN A 439 12.47 -25.52 17.20
C ASN A 439 13.43 -26.45 17.92
N ARG A 440 14.60 -26.70 17.33
CA ARG A 440 15.73 -27.29 18.04
C ARG A 440 16.85 -26.27 18.15
N LYS A 441 17.53 -26.23 19.28
CA LYS A 441 18.80 -25.52 19.39
C LYS A 441 19.84 -26.30 18.61
N LEU A 442 20.53 -25.65 17.67
CA LEU A 442 21.65 -26.26 16.95
C LEU A 442 22.85 -26.54 17.87
N PHE A 443 22.89 -25.86 19.02
CA PHE A 443 23.85 -26.06 20.09
C PHE A 443 23.10 -26.33 21.41
N ASP A 444 23.01 -27.61 21.78
CA ASP A 444 22.45 -28.09 23.06
C ASP A 444 23.60 -28.26 24.09
N GLU A 445 23.34 -27.96 25.37
CA GLU A 445 24.24 -28.22 26.50
C GLU A 445 24.82 -29.65 26.44
N THR A 446 24.03 -30.65 26.07
CA THR A 446 24.45 -32.04 25.90
C THR A 446 25.49 -32.23 24.78
N TYR A 447 25.35 -31.52 23.66
CA TYR A 447 26.32 -31.55 22.57
C TYR A 447 27.63 -30.88 23.00
N VAL A 448 27.52 -29.78 23.75
CA VAL A 448 28.67 -29.08 24.33
C VAL A 448 29.36 -29.97 25.38
N GLU A 449 28.62 -30.56 26.33
CA GLU A 449 29.10 -31.47 27.36
C GLU A 449 29.80 -32.71 26.78
N GLN A 450 29.21 -33.36 25.77
CA GLN A 450 29.83 -34.50 25.09
C GLN A 450 31.14 -34.12 24.41
N ARG A 451 31.22 -32.90 23.86
CA ARG A 451 32.43 -32.40 23.19
C ARG A 451 33.49 -31.96 24.19
N VAL A 452 33.10 -31.29 25.28
CA VAL A 452 33.96 -30.93 26.42
C VAL A 452 34.50 -32.18 27.10
N ALA A 453 33.68 -33.21 27.33
CA ALA A 453 34.12 -34.49 27.88
C ALA A 453 35.13 -35.19 26.97
N ARG A 454 34.95 -35.10 25.65
CA ARG A 454 35.91 -35.61 24.66
C ARG A 454 37.24 -34.85 24.71
N SER A 455 37.21 -33.54 24.87
CA SER A 455 38.44 -32.72 24.98
C SER A 455 39.16 -32.92 26.31
N ALA A 456 38.44 -33.04 27.43
CA ALA A 456 39.02 -33.43 28.71
C ALA A 456 39.67 -34.83 28.64
N TYR A 457 39.04 -35.77 27.93
CA TYR A 457 39.62 -37.09 27.67
C TYR A 457 40.90 -37.02 26.84
N VAL A 458 40.93 -36.26 25.74
CA VAL A 458 42.15 -36.08 24.93
C VAL A 458 43.27 -35.43 25.73
N ALA A 459 42.98 -34.39 26.51
CA ALA A 459 43.95 -33.74 27.40
C ALA A 459 44.52 -34.72 28.46
N SER A 460 43.67 -35.58 29.03
CA SER A 460 44.11 -36.62 29.98
C SER A 460 45.04 -37.65 29.34
N GLN A 461 44.78 -38.05 28.09
CA GLN A 461 45.63 -38.98 27.32
C GLN A 461 46.99 -38.35 26.97
N VAL A 462 47.02 -37.06 26.64
CA VAL A 462 48.26 -36.30 26.43
C VAL A 462 49.08 -36.21 27.73
N ALA A 463 48.43 -35.88 28.86
CA ALA A 463 49.09 -35.79 30.15
C ALA A 463 49.68 -37.14 30.61
N ALA A 464 48.93 -38.23 30.40
CA ALA A 464 49.41 -39.58 30.67
C ALA A 464 50.61 -39.97 29.78
N ALA A 465 50.55 -39.65 28.48
CA ALA A 465 51.65 -39.89 27.56
C ALA A 465 52.90 -39.07 27.90
N ILE A 466 52.75 -37.83 28.38
CA ILE A 466 53.86 -36.99 28.87
C ILE A 466 54.45 -37.57 30.16
N ALA A 467 53.62 -38.05 31.09
CA ALA A 467 54.09 -38.66 32.33
C ALA A 467 54.84 -39.98 32.07
N GLU A 468 54.37 -40.80 31.13
CA GLU A 468 55.05 -42.02 30.68
C GLU A 468 56.37 -41.68 29.96
N ALA A 469 56.36 -40.66 29.10
CA ALA A 469 57.54 -40.16 28.41
C ALA A 469 58.62 -39.58 29.33
N ALA A 470 58.25 -38.99 30.46
CA ALA A 470 59.20 -38.48 31.47
C ALA A 470 60.09 -39.59 32.08
N SER A 471 59.74 -40.86 31.86
CA SER A 471 60.52 -42.02 32.29
C SER A 471 61.35 -42.70 31.17
N ALA A 472 61.26 -42.21 29.93
CA ALA A 472 61.93 -42.80 28.77
C ALA A 472 63.31 -42.19 28.49
N LYS A 473 64.24 -42.99 27.94
CA LYS A 473 65.66 -42.63 27.76
C LYS A 473 65.99 -41.83 26.49
N ASP A 474 65.06 -41.68 25.55
CA ASP A 474 65.34 -41.07 24.24
C ASP A 474 64.19 -40.15 23.76
N ALA A 475 64.51 -38.89 23.46
CA ALA A 475 63.54 -37.80 23.25
C ALA A 475 62.88 -37.80 21.85
N SER A 476 63.50 -38.48 20.88
CA SER A 476 63.06 -38.50 19.48
C SER A 476 61.80 -39.35 19.26
N ASP A 477 61.71 -40.51 19.90
CA ASP A 477 60.53 -41.39 19.83
C ASP A 477 59.34 -40.83 20.62
N ILE A 478 59.62 -40.03 21.65
CA ILE A 478 58.62 -39.30 22.44
C ILE A 478 57.95 -38.21 21.58
N TRP A 479 58.75 -37.41 20.86
CA TRP A 479 58.24 -36.33 20.02
C TRP A 479 57.33 -36.85 18.88
N LYS A 480 57.70 -37.98 18.25
CA LYS A 480 56.86 -38.63 17.22
C LYS A 480 55.50 -39.12 17.75
N LYS A 481 55.43 -39.56 19.01
CA LYS A 481 54.17 -39.97 19.66
C LYS A 481 53.33 -38.77 20.11
N LEU A 482 53.97 -37.71 20.62
CA LEU A 482 53.27 -36.52 21.13
C LEU A 482 52.78 -35.59 20.01
N GLN A 483 53.47 -35.50 18.87
CA GLN A 483 53.13 -34.59 17.78
C GLN A 483 51.67 -34.69 17.28
N PRO A 484 51.10 -35.86 16.97
CA PRO A 484 49.69 -35.95 16.57
C PRO A 484 48.71 -35.67 17.71
N MET A 485 49.12 -35.82 18.98
CA MET A 485 48.26 -35.55 20.14
C MET A 485 48.27 -34.06 20.51
N LEU A 486 49.42 -33.38 20.39
CA LEU A 486 49.56 -31.93 20.54
C LEU A 486 48.81 -31.16 19.44
N ALA A 487 48.89 -31.62 18.18
CA ALA A 487 48.10 -31.05 17.09
C ALA A 487 46.58 -31.18 17.32
N ARG A 488 46.13 -32.26 17.98
CA ARG A 488 44.73 -32.42 18.42
C ARG A 488 44.38 -31.47 19.56
N ALA A 489 45.28 -31.28 20.53
CA ALA A 489 45.09 -30.36 21.64
C ALA A 489 45.05 -28.88 21.19
N GLU A 490 45.84 -28.49 20.19
CA GLU A 490 45.78 -27.16 19.57
C GLU A 490 44.45 -26.93 18.83
N ALA A 491 43.96 -27.92 18.09
CA ALA A 491 42.64 -27.86 17.44
C ALA A 491 41.49 -27.74 18.46
N GLU A 492 41.65 -28.29 19.67
CA GLU A 492 40.68 -28.17 20.76
C GLU A 492 40.76 -26.81 21.48
N ASN A 493 41.95 -26.25 21.67
CA ASN A 493 42.11 -24.88 22.18
C ASN A 493 41.49 -23.84 21.23
N GLN A 494 41.67 -23.99 19.92
CA GLN A 494 40.96 -23.18 18.91
C GLN A 494 39.44 -23.33 19.01
N TRP A 495 38.96 -24.51 19.40
CA TRP A 495 37.52 -24.76 19.60
C TRP A 495 36.97 -24.06 20.84
N ASN A 496 37.74 -23.97 21.93
CA ASN A 496 37.33 -23.22 23.12
C ASN A 496 37.25 -21.71 22.86
N GLU A 497 38.16 -21.18 22.03
CA GLU A 497 38.12 -19.80 21.55
C GLU A 497 36.91 -19.55 20.63
N LEU A 498 36.65 -20.47 19.69
CA LEU A 498 35.43 -20.49 18.87
C LEU A 498 34.15 -20.66 19.71
N HIS A 499 34.19 -21.45 20.79
CA HIS A 499 33.05 -21.64 21.68
C HIS A 499 32.70 -20.33 22.40
N GLY A 500 33.69 -19.60 22.92
CA GLY A 500 33.46 -18.27 23.50
C GLY A 500 32.80 -17.30 22.51
N GLN A 501 33.17 -17.39 21.23
CA GLN A 501 32.57 -16.59 20.16
C GLN A 501 31.18 -17.11 19.72
N LEU A 502 30.95 -18.43 19.75
CA LEU A 502 29.67 -19.08 19.41
C LEU A 502 28.63 -18.93 20.54
N SER A 503 29.05 -18.86 21.81
CA SER A 503 28.16 -18.63 22.96
C SER A 503 27.58 -17.21 23.00
N ASP A 504 28.25 -16.25 22.36
CA ASP A 504 27.76 -14.88 22.17
C ASP A 504 26.86 -14.74 20.93
N LEU A 505 26.80 -15.75 20.06
CA LEU A 505 25.83 -15.77 18.97
C LEU A 505 24.44 -16.08 19.55
N PRO A 506 23.38 -15.38 19.10
CA PRO A 506 22.02 -15.77 19.45
C PRO A 506 21.85 -17.26 19.12
N ALA A 507 21.37 -18.05 20.09
CA ALA A 507 21.23 -19.50 19.96
C ALA A 507 20.64 -19.80 18.58
N ALA A 508 21.44 -20.43 17.71
CA ALA A 508 21.00 -20.72 16.36
C ALA A 508 19.91 -21.79 16.49
N GLU A 509 18.66 -21.37 16.50
CA GLU A 509 17.51 -22.25 16.51
C GLU A 509 17.15 -22.63 15.08
N GLU A 510 16.95 -23.91 14.85
CA GLU A 510 16.47 -24.43 13.59
C GLU A 510 15.05 -24.96 13.78
N THR A 511 14.11 -24.34 13.08
CA THR A 511 12.76 -24.87 12.92
C THR A 511 12.84 -26.12 12.05
N HIS A 512 12.10 -27.16 12.40
CA HIS A 512 12.01 -28.39 11.63
C HIS A 512 10.65 -29.05 11.84
N LEU A 513 10.33 -30.03 11.01
CA LEU A 513 9.17 -30.89 11.20
C LEU A 513 9.61 -32.16 11.94
N PHE A 514 8.81 -32.60 12.90
CA PHE A 514 9.01 -33.84 13.64
C PHE A 514 7.91 -34.83 13.27
N ASP A 515 8.28 -35.95 12.66
CA ASP A 515 7.35 -37.05 12.38
C ASP A 515 7.08 -37.82 13.68
N ARG A 516 5.86 -37.71 14.19
CA ARG A 516 5.42 -38.37 15.44
C ARG A 516 5.33 -39.88 15.32
N ARG A 517 5.08 -40.43 14.11
CA ARG A 517 4.97 -41.88 13.88
C ARG A 517 6.33 -42.54 13.96
N HIS A 518 7.31 -41.95 13.29
CA HIS A 518 8.66 -42.52 13.20
C HIS A 518 9.64 -41.93 14.23
N LYS A 519 9.23 -40.88 14.95
CA LYS A 519 10.04 -40.15 15.95
C LYS A 519 11.34 -39.59 15.36
N VAL A 520 11.27 -39.05 14.15
CA VAL A 520 12.43 -38.49 13.42
C VAL A 520 12.19 -37.05 13.01
N SER A 521 13.27 -36.26 12.98
CA SER A 521 13.30 -34.91 12.44
C SER A 521 13.42 -34.97 10.92
N VAL A 522 12.58 -34.22 10.22
CA VAL A 522 12.50 -34.17 8.75
C VAL A 522 12.45 -32.71 8.29
N GLY A 523 13.00 -32.44 7.10
CA GLY A 523 12.91 -31.13 6.48
C GLY A 523 11.56 -30.90 5.79
N ALA A 524 11.26 -29.64 5.47
CA ALA A 524 10.04 -29.27 4.74
C ALA A 524 9.94 -29.92 3.35
N ARG A 525 11.06 -30.33 2.76
CA ARG A 525 11.14 -31.05 1.47
C ARG A 525 11.06 -32.57 1.60
N ASP A 526 11.10 -33.10 2.81
CA ASP A 526 11.06 -34.55 3.08
C ASP A 526 9.64 -35.05 3.40
N VAL A 527 8.67 -34.14 3.54
CA VAL A 527 7.26 -34.45 3.78
C VAL A 527 6.44 -34.43 2.49
N GLY A 528 5.24 -35.03 2.51
CA GLY A 528 4.32 -35.00 1.38
C GLY A 528 3.95 -33.57 0.98
N LEU A 529 3.80 -33.31 -0.33
CA LEU A 529 3.54 -31.98 -0.89
C LEU A 529 2.35 -31.28 -0.23
N GLY A 530 1.26 -31.99 0.07
CA GLY A 530 0.11 -31.39 0.76
C GLY A 530 0.45 -30.78 2.13
N VAL A 531 1.37 -31.40 2.89
CA VAL A 531 1.77 -30.90 4.22
C VAL A 531 2.61 -29.62 4.08
N SER A 532 3.60 -29.63 3.18
CA SER A 532 4.46 -28.45 2.99
C SER A 532 3.72 -27.28 2.33
N GLN A 533 2.71 -27.56 1.51
CA GLN A 533 1.88 -26.53 0.86
C GLN A 533 0.79 -25.98 1.80
N VAL A 534 0.19 -26.78 2.70
CA VAL A 534 -0.84 -26.22 3.60
C VAL A 534 -0.25 -25.36 4.73
N LEU A 535 1.00 -25.60 5.13
CA LEU A 535 1.62 -24.90 6.26
C LEU A 535 1.59 -23.36 6.13
N PRO A 536 1.97 -22.74 4.99
CA PRO A 536 1.81 -21.30 4.82
C PRO A 536 0.35 -20.80 4.91
N VAL A 537 -0.64 -21.62 4.56
CA VAL A 537 -2.06 -21.29 4.73
C VAL A 537 -2.40 -21.24 6.22
N LEU A 538 -2.04 -22.28 6.98
CA LEU A 538 -2.28 -22.36 8.42
C LEU A 538 -1.58 -21.23 9.17
N VAL A 539 -0.34 -20.93 8.82
CA VAL A 539 0.41 -19.84 9.45
C VAL A 539 -0.27 -18.49 9.22
N ASN A 540 -0.71 -18.20 7.98
CA ASN A 540 -1.40 -16.95 7.71
C ASN A 540 -2.76 -16.87 8.40
N ALA A 541 -3.48 -18.00 8.53
CA ALA A 541 -4.73 -18.06 9.31
C ALA A 541 -4.51 -17.91 10.83
N ALA A 542 -3.34 -18.31 11.35
CA ALA A 542 -2.98 -18.19 12.76
C ALA A 542 -2.27 -16.88 13.13
N ALA A 543 -1.82 -16.08 12.16
CA ALA A 543 -0.92 -14.95 12.40
C ALA A 543 -1.60 -13.58 12.18
N GLY A 544 -1.48 -12.72 13.19
CA GLY A 544 -2.08 -11.39 13.19
C GLY A 544 -3.56 -11.41 13.59
N ASN A 545 -4.20 -10.24 13.52
CA ASN A 545 -5.64 -10.03 13.75
C ASN A 545 -6.19 -9.10 12.65
N GLY A 546 -7.46 -9.27 12.26
CA GLY A 546 -8.15 -8.37 11.33
C GLY A 546 -7.59 -8.32 9.91
N ARG A 547 -6.87 -9.35 9.46
CA ARG A 547 -6.23 -9.41 8.14
C ARG A 547 -7.22 -9.79 7.05
N TRP A 548 -6.97 -9.30 5.85
CA TRP A 548 -7.65 -9.71 4.63
C TRP A 548 -6.73 -10.66 3.86
N LEU A 549 -7.13 -11.91 3.63
CA LEU A 549 -6.26 -12.94 3.08
C LEU A 549 -6.84 -13.45 1.76
N LEU A 550 -6.19 -13.08 0.66
CA LEU A 550 -6.45 -13.65 -0.66
C LEU A 550 -5.64 -14.95 -0.78
N VAL A 551 -6.30 -16.09 -0.94
CA VAL A 551 -5.62 -17.39 -1.01
C VAL A 551 -6.07 -18.14 -2.26
N GLU A 552 -5.13 -18.43 -3.14
CA GLU A 552 -5.37 -19.26 -4.31
C GLU A 552 -5.16 -20.73 -3.98
N GLN A 553 -6.15 -21.56 -4.32
CA GLN A 553 -6.14 -23.02 -4.20
C GLN A 553 -5.56 -23.48 -2.84
N PRO A 554 -6.16 -23.08 -1.70
CA PRO A 554 -5.71 -23.49 -0.37
C PRO A 554 -5.67 -25.02 -0.20
N GLU A 555 -6.48 -25.75 -0.95
CA GLU A 555 -6.62 -27.20 -0.93
C GLU A 555 -5.58 -27.96 -1.77
N LEU A 556 -4.73 -27.28 -2.53
CA LEU A 556 -3.88 -27.92 -3.54
C LEU A 556 -2.98 -29.00 -2.91
N HIS A 557 -2.96 -30.19 -3.51
CA HIS A 557 -2.24 -31.38 -3.04
C HIS A 557 -2.71 -32.00 -1.71
N LEU A 558 -3.79 -31.50 -1.10
CA LEU A 558 -4.41 -32.14 0.07
C LEU A 558 -5.37 -33.25 -0.34
N HIS A 559 -5.42 -34.29 0.49
CA HIS A 559 -6.43 -35.33 0.38
C HIS A 559 -7.84 -34.72 0.59
N PRO A 560 -8.86 -35.12 -0.19
CA PRO A 560 -10.23 -34.60 -0.10
C PRO A 560 -10.80 -34.41 1.31
N ALA A 561 -10.65 -35.42 2.17
CA ALA A 561 -11.11 -35.34 3.57
C ALA A 561 -10.46 -34.19 4.36
N LEU A 562 -9.18 -33.89 4.10
CA LEU A 562 -8.47 -32.79 4.76
C LEU A 562 -8.86 -31.42 4.20
N GLN A 563 -9.38 -31.37 2.96
CA GLN A 563 -9.88 -30.13 2.39
C GLN A 563 -11.14 -29.66 3.14
N ALA A 564 -12.01 -30.59 3.54
CA ALA A 564 -13.15 -30.27 4.41
C ALA A 564 -12.67 -29.71 5.75
N GLU A 565 -11.72 -30.39 6.42
CA GLU A 565 -11.19 -29.92 7.71
C GLU A 565 -10.47 -28.56 7.62
N LEU A 566 -9.91 -28.21 6.45
CA LEU A 566 -9.35 -26.89 6.20
C LEU A 566 -10.41 -25.77 6.22
N ALA A 567 -11.68 -26.07 5.88
CA ALA A 567 -12.77 -25.09 6.00
C ALA A 567 -12.94 -24.63 7.45
N ASP A 568 -12.88 -25.55 8.41
CA ASP A 568 -13.04 -25.24 9.83
C ASP A 568 -11.89 -24.38 10.36
N VAL A 569 -10.69 -24.50 9.80
CA VAL A 569 -9.57 -23.59 10.12
C VAL A 569 -9.89 -22.15 9.72
N PHE A 570 -10.51 -21.94 8.56
CA PHE A 570 -10.92 -20.60 8.13
C PHE A 570 -12.02 -20.03 9.02
N VAL A 571 -13.02 -20.83 9.38
CA VAL A 571 -14.10 -20.41 10.31
C VAL A 571 -13.53 -20.03 11.67
N GLU A 572 -12.68 -20.86 12.24
CA GLU A 572 -12.04 -20.56 13.53
C GLU A 572 -11.18 -19.29 13.47
N SER A 573 -10.42 -19.11 12.39
CA SER A 573 -9.62 -17.90 12.17
C SER A 573 -10.48 -16.64 12.03
N ILE A 574 -11.65 -16.73 11.39
CA ILE A 574 -12.61 -15.62 11.31
C ILE A 574 -13.08 -15.23 12.72
N HIS A 575 -13.47 -16.18 13.56
CA HIS A 575 -13.95 -15.89 14.92
C HIS A 575 -12.87 -15.41 15.87
N GLU A 576 -11.74 -16.12 15.93
CA GLU A 576 -10.70 -15.88 16.91
C GLU A 576 -9.83 -14.68 16.55
N ARG A 577 -9.62 -14.44 15.25
CA ARG A 577 -8.69 -13.42 14.75
C ARG A 577 -9.39 -12.28 14.00
N GLY A 578 -10.69 -12.39 13.71
CA GLY A 578 -11.41 -11.40 12.91
C GLY A 578 -10.90 -11.32 11.47
N HIS A 579 -10.34 -12.40 10.93
CA HIS A 579 -9.83 -12.43 9.56
C HIS A 579 -10.97 -12.40 8.53
N THR A 580 -10.65 -11.95 7.33
CA THR A 580 -11.51 -12.03 6.15
C THR A 580 -10.76 -12.78 5.06
N PHE A 581 -11.40 -13.77 4.45
CA PHE A 581 -10.80 -14.64 3.45
C PHE A 581 -11.48 -14.46 2.09
N VAL A 582 -10.67 -14.39 1.03
CA VAL A 582 -11.12 -14.55 -0.35
C VAL A 582 -10.38 -15.74 -0.93
N LEU A 583 -11.09 -16.85 -1.10
CA LEU A 583 -10.51 -18.13 -1.49
C LEU A 583 -10.88 -18.41 -2.95
N GLU A 584 -9.89 -18.45 -3.84
CA GLU A 584 -10.07 -19.03 -5.17
C GLU A 584 -9.94 -20.56 -5.03
N THR A 585 -11.02 -21.30 -5.25
CA THR A 585 -11.06 -22.74 -4.98
C THR A 585 -11.86 -23.51 -6.01
N HIS A 586 -11.50 -24.79 -6.16
CA HIS A 586 -12.25 -25.79 -6.92
C HIS A 586 -12.67 -26.96 -6.04
N SER A 587 -12.57 -26.82 -4.72
CA SER A 587 -12.88 -27.89 -3.78
C SER A 587 -14.38 -27.95 -3.48
N GLU A 588 -15.01 -29.03 -3.93
CA GLU A 588 -16.37 -29.40 -3.51
C GLU A 588 -16.41 -29.61 -1.98
N HIS A 589 -15.34 -30.17 -1.41
CA HIS A 589 -15.26 -30.51 0.01
C HIS A 589 -15.22 -29.28 0.93
N LEU A 590 -14.54 -28.20 0.51
CA LEU A 590 -14.54 -26.94 1.25
C LEU A 590 -15.96 -26.37 1.35
N ILE A 591 -16.65 -26.19 0.22
CA ILE A 591 -17.99 -25.60 0.23
C ILE A 591 -19.01 -26.50 0.94
N LEU A 592 -18.96 -27.82 0.73
CA LEU A 592 -19.86 -28.75 1.44
C LEU A 592 -19.64 -28.73 2.96
N ARG A 593 -18.40 -28.56 3.44
CA ARG A 593 -18.16 -28.40 4.89
C ARG A 593 -18.76 -27.10 5.41
N LEU A 594 -18.61 -25.99 4.70
CA LEU A 594 -19.17 -24.70 5.10
C LEU A 594 -20.70 -24.72 5.14
N LEU A 595 -21.33 -25.30 4.10
CA LEU A 595 -22.77 -25.52 4.06
C LEU A 595 -23.25 -26.36 5.24
N ARG A 596 -22.53 -27.43 5.58
CA ARG A 596 -22.81 -28.24 6.76
C ARG A 596 -22.71 -27.42 8.06
N ARG A 597 -21.68 -26.57 8.23
CA ARG A 597 -21.58 -25.70 9.42
C ARG A 597 -22.73 -24.70 9.52
N ILE A 598 -23.20 -24.17 8.39
CA ILE A 598 -24.39 -23.29 8.35
C ILE A 598 -25.63 -24.05 8.84
N ARG A 599 -25.84 -25.28 8.36
CA ARG A 599 -26.95 -26.13 8.78
C ARG A 599 -26.91 -26.45 10.27
N GLU A 600 -25.77 -26.95 10.75
CA GLU A 600 -25.58 -27.29 12.17
C GLU A 600 -25.76 -26.08 13.08
N THR A 601 -25.37 -24.89 12.63
CA THR A 601 -25.59 -23.63 13.38
C THR A 601 -27.07 -23.27 13.44
N THR A 602 -27.79 -23.46 12.33
CA THR A 602 -29.23 -23.16 12.25
C THR A 602 -30.08 -24.14 13.07
N GLU A 603 -29.62 -25.38 13.18
CA GLU A 603 -30.28 -26.44 13.97
C GLU A 603 -29.89 -26.42 15.46
N ASP A 604 -29.07 -25.47 15.91
CA ASP A 604 -28.48 -25.41 17.26
C ASP A 604 -27.67 -26.70 17.63
N GLU A 605 -27.14 -27.42 16.63
CA GLU A 605 -26.34 -28.65 16.78
C GLU A 605 -24.83 -28.43 16.52
N GLY A 606 -24.42 -27.17 16.28
CA GLY A 606 -23.06 -26.80 15.91
C GLY A 606 -22.00 -26.99 17.00
N GLU A 607 -20.77 -27.26 16.57
CA GLU A 607 -19.61 -27.28 17.45
C GLU A 607 -19.25 -25.85 17.93
N PRO A 608 -18.96 -25.63 19.22
CA PRO A 608 -18.53 -24.33 19.74
C PRO A 608 -17.31 -23.81 18.99
N GLY A 609 -17.36 -22.54 18.54
CA GLY A 609 -16.27 -21.91 17.78
C GLY A 609 -16.32 -22.13 16.26
N LEU A 610 -17.25 -22.97 15.77
CA LEU A 610 -17.44 -23.25 14.33
C LEU A 610 -18.82 -22.82 13.80
N ALA A 611 -19.55 -22.01 14.58
CA ALA A 611 -20.85 -21.47 14.16
C ALA A 611 -20.72 -20.60 12.90
N LEU A 612 -21.54 -20.82 11.89
CA LEU A 612 -21.44 -20.07 10.63
C LEU A 612 -22.83 -19.74 10.14
N THR A 613 -23.04 -18.52 9.64
CA THR A 613 -24.33 -18.10 9.08
C THR A 613 -24.20 -17.74 7.61
N VAL A 614 -25.33 -17.59 6.94
CA VAL A 614 -25.36 -17.09 5.55
C VAL A 614 -24.79 -15.69 5.42
N ASP A 615 -24.73 -14.89 6.47
CA ASP A 615 -24.13 -13.54 6.47
C ASP A 615 -22.60 -13.55 6.51
N ASP A 616 -22.00 -14.69 6.87
CA ASP A 616 -20.55 -14.87 6.92
C ASP A 616 -19.97 -15.38 5.59
N VAL A 617 -20.79 -16.00 4.74
CA VAL A 617 -20.34 -16.68 3.51
C VAL A 617 -20.96 -16.09 2.25
N VAL A 618 -20.13 -15.80 1.24
CA VAL A 618 -20.59 -15.54 -0.14
C VAL A 618 -19.87 -16.43 -1.12
N VAL A 619 -20.60 -16.96 -2.09
CA VAL A 619 -20.05 -17.76 -3.19
C VAL A 619 -20.19 -16.96 -4.47
N LEU A 620 -19.07 -16.68 -5.12
CA LEU A 620 -18.97 -15.98 -6.39
C LEU A 620 -18.61 -16.99 -7.47
N TYR A 621 -19.39 -17.05 -8.54
CA TYR A 621 -19.14 -17.90 -9.69
C TYR A 621 -18.79 -17.05 -10.91
N ALA A 622 -17.56 -17.21 -11.41
CA ALA A 622 -17.07 -16.56 -12.60
C ALA A 622 -17.38 -17.40 -13.84
N ARG A 623 -18.04 -16.80 -14.83
CA ARG A 623 -18.40 -17.44 -16.09
C ARG A 623 -18.05 -16.57 -17.29
N PRO A 624 -17.85 -17.16 -18.48
CA PRO A 624 -17.75 -16.36 -19.70
C PRO A 624 -19.08 -15.66 -19.99
N GLY A 625 -19.01 -14.40 -20.37
CA GLY A 625 -20.09 -13.59 -20.93
C GLY A 625 -19.79 -13.17 -22.36
N GLU A 626 -20.63 -12.29 -22.92
CA GLU A 626 -20.47 -11.78 -24.30
C GLU A 626 -19.22 -10.89 -24.44
N ASP A 627 -18.97 -10.04 -23.45
CA ASP A 627 -17.84 -9.09 -23.41
C ASP A 627 -16.94 -9.36 -22.19
N GLY A 628 -16.36 -10.56 -22.17
CA GLY A 628 -15.45 -11.00 -21.11
C GLY A 628 -16.15 -11.70 -19.94
N THR A 629 -15.56 -11.61 -18.76
CA THR A 629 -15.99 -12.33 -17.55
C THR A 629 -17.19 -11.68 -16.86
N VAL A 630 -18.15 -12.49 -16.46
CA VAL A 630 -19.28 -12.10 -15.60
C VAL A 630 -19.17 -12.83 -14.26
N ILE A 631 -19.37 -12.11 -13.15
CA ILE A 631 -19.42 -12.71 -11.80
C ILE A 631 -20.88 -12.77 -11.35
N GLU A 632 -21.31 -13.95 -10.93
CA GLU A 632 -22.64 -14.19 -10.37
C GLU A 632 -22.53 -14.67 -8.93
N THR A 633 -23.44 -14.21 -8.08
CA THR A 633 -23.53 -14.70 -6.70
C THR A 633 -24.36 -15.97 -6.67
N VAL A 634 -23.83 -17.05 -6.09
CA VAL A 634 -24.58 -18.26 -5.81
C VAL A 634 -25.20 -18.13 -4.41
N GLU A 635 -26.53 -18.05 -4.37
CA GLU A 635 -27.28 -17.88 -3.12
C GLU A 635 -27.30 -19.17 -2.28
N ILE A 636 -27.03 -19.01 -0.98
CA ILE A 636 -27.08 -20.08 0.03
C ILE A 636 -28.34 -19.86 0.88
N SER A 637 -29.13 -20.92 1.08
CA SER A 637 -30.29 -20.91 1.95
C SER A 637 -29.89 -20.94 3.43
N PRO A 638 -30.75 -20.46 4.34
CA PRO A 638 -30.50 -20.57 5.79
C PRO A 638 -30.23 -22.00 6.26
N ASP A 639 -30.83 -23.01 5.61
CA ASP A 639 -30.65 -24.43 5.95
C ASP A 639 -29.30 -25.03 5.45
N GLY A 640 -28.42 -24.20 4.90
CA GLY A 640 -27.12 -24.62 4.40
C GLY A 640 -27.21 -25.46 3.13
N ASP A 641 -28.05 -25.06 2.17
CA ASP A 641 -28.10 -25.60 0.81
C ASP A 641 -28.00 -24.47 -0.22
N PHE A 642 -27.81 -24.78 -1.51
CA PHE A 642 -27.91 -23.77 -2.56
C PHE A 642 -29.38 -23.50 -2.90
N VAL A 643 -29.76 -22.22 -3.01
CA VAL A 643 -31.12 -21.81 -3.41
C VAL A 643 -31.43 -22.22 -4.85
N HIS A 644 -30.41 -22.16 -5.71
CA HIS A 644 -30.49 -22.53 -7.11
C HIS A 644 -29.50 -23.65 -7.44
N HIS A 645 -29.77 -24.38 -8.52
CA HIS A 645 -28.80 -25.35 -9.03
C HIS A 645 -27.48 -24.67 -9.37
N TRP A 646 -26.39 -25.33 -8.99
CA TRP A 646 -25.05 -24.82 -9.24
C TRP A 646 -24.81 -24.57 -10.74
N PRO A 647 -24.25 -23.42 -11.13
CA PRO A 647 -23.98 -23.11 -12.54
C PRO A 647 -23.02 -24.14 -13.17
N ALA A 648 -23.44 -24.74 -14.29
CA ALA A 648 -22.74 -25.74 -15.14
C ALA A 648 -21.40 -26.35 -14.66
N GLY A 649 -21.34 -27.69 -14.66
CA GLY A 649 -20.09 -28.48 -14.65
C GLY A 649 -19.60 -28.93 -13.27
N PHE A 650 -19.65 -28.08 -12.24
CA PHE A 650 -18.97 -28.38 -10.97
C PHE A 650 -19.55 -29.59 -10.19
N PHE A 651 -20.85 -29.58 -9.86
CA PHE A 651 -21.54 -30.74 -9.25
C PHE A 651 -22.19 -31.67 -10.30
N ALA A 652 -22.54 -31.11 -11.46
CA ALA A 652 -23.29 -31.80 -12.50
C ALA A 652 -22.43 -32.81 -13.29
N ASP A 653 -21.13 -32.55 -13.50
CA ASP A 653 -20.28 -33.50 -14.22
C ASP A 653 -20.07 -34.78 -13.41
N ARG A 654 -20.01 -34.70 -12.08
CA ARG A 654 -20.02 -35.90 -11.22
C ARG A 654 -21.27 -36.76 -11.44
N SER A 655 -22.43 -36.14 -11.66
CA SER A 655 -23.66 -36.87 -11.96
C SER A 655 -23.59 -37.57 -13.33
N LYS A 656 -22.94 -36.97 -14.33
CA LYS A 656 -22.71 -37.59 -15.65
C LYS A 656 -21.67 -38.71 -15.63
N GLU A 657 -20.76 -38.72 -14.66
CA GLU A 657 -19.76 -39.78 -14.50
C GLU A 657 -20.28 -40.96 -13.64
N LEU A 658 -21.38 -40.74 -12.89
CA LEU A 658 -22.01 -41.76 -12.04
C LEU A 658 -23.14 -42.54 -12.74
N PHE A 659 -23.65 -42.04 -13.86
CA PHE A 659 -24.76 -42.59 -14.65
C PHE A 659 -24.42 -42.57 -16.13
#